data_AF-A0A0F4G5Y1-F1
#
_entry.id   AF-A0A0F4G5Y1-F1
#
_cell.length_a   1.000
_cell.length_b   1.000
_cell.length_c   1.000
_cell.angle_alpha   90.00
_cell.angle_beta   90.00
_cell.angle_gamma   90.00
#
_symmetry.space_group_name_H-M   'P 1'
#
loop_
_entity.id
_entity.type
_entity.pdbx_description
1 polymer ?
#
loop_
_entity_poly.entity_id
_entity_poly.type
_entity_poly.pdbx_seq_one_letter_code
_entity_poly.pdbx_strand_id
1 'polypeptide(L)'
;MVSFATPTLAGAMLPPPTPISQRPTMGLKRDSSYLDTDDEFGLTSSTNKRLKVAFDDNVDVRIMDDWSDKSLELVKEEIRVGIQRHLAPAEQKDDTQYARLLLLLGQDSFSGDAPSTKLLKRYIMALSAHIGSLGECSKLVLAALDLSWLGRDQEFVEVYMKFLIILASTHSKFISPMMDKAIAHFERLPASSGRLTSEEPVSRATMFDRLHDFIQTLLRRVPSASSVLVRMLKNQFPNELATVKGHVQYQRHILRLVGELPELKSEMMAMIAQRLVEIDVQIQQDLDELEEEEEDKLIRRPQAVHNHDDGDESDDSDIESVSESELTTTDEEQRLRELRLKVDKMDATQDLLFTYYAPSFEPGSTPYNNTAYKEMLSHFDNFIMTNRSRHAQFLLFHFAQTSPMYARHYTSHCLRIACDRNIASNNRLTACAYVASFTARASRISTKLVREITQTLCVYLDDMRHTYEPNCRGPDRKAYSMYYATAQALFYIFCFRWRDLIEEPSSVSSDDEGMSAEDILAEGRDLSWISGLKETLNKNMHSIMNPLKVCSAPIVGEFAKISNHLRFLYVFSLLERNKRIRLGQMSSSVSHAGGIDIGRRETAWDRKTGDVHHQLEPYFPFDPYNLSQSRRWLEGEYNTWKLPRGMKQEEDEEEEDEDDSDDTEDEYDSDAESIPEDLTREPTGMLVSDAIPISSC
;
A
#
# COMPACT_ATOMS: atom_id res chain seq x y z
N MET A 1 -16.11 -19.62 52.55
CA MET A 1 -16.60 -21.01 52.73
C MET A 1 -15.98 -21.85 51.63
N VAL A 2 -15.23 -22.87 52.07
CA VAL A 2 -14.64 -24.01 51.35
C VAL A 2 -13.48 -23.76 50.36
N SER A 3 -12.27 -23.73 50.92
CA SER A 3 -11.03 -24.27 50.32
C SER A 3 -11.08 -25.79 50.25
N PHE A 4 -10.34 -26.42 49.34
CA PHE A 4 -9.39 -27.51 49.67
C PHE A 4 -8.31 -27.66 48.58
N ALA A 5 -7.09 -27.97 49.03
CA ALA A 5 -5.87 -28.10 48.25
C ALA A 5 -5.37 -29.56 48.20
N THR A 6 -4.72 -29.94 47.08
CA THR A 6 -3.62 -30.96 46.90
C THR A 6 -3.93 -32.45 47.22
N PRO A 7 -3.19 -33.48 46.70
CA PRO A 7 -1.78 -33.47 46.29
C PRO A 7 -1.36 -34.33 45.07
N THR A 8 -0.10 -34.13 44.68
CA THR A 8 0.75 -34.96 43.81
C THR A 8 1.16 -36.28 44.49
N LEU A 9 1.17 -37.41 43.76
CA LEU A 9 2.06 -38.55 44.02
C LEU A 9 2.22 -39.43 42.76
N ALA A 10 3.40 -40.03 42.67
CA ALA A 10 4.05 -40.59 41.49
C ALA A 10 3.68 -42.06 41.15
N GLY A 11 3.95 -42.44 39.89
CA GLY A 11 4.54 -43.75 39.57
C GLY A 11 3.69 -44.74 38.75
N ALA A 12 3.83 -44.71 37.42
CA ALA A 12 3.88 -45.92 36.58
C ALA A 12 4.56 -45.60 35.23
N MET A 13 5.67 -46.30 34.96
CA MET A 13 6.54 -46.14 33.80
C MET A 13 5.89 -46.60 32.48
N LEU A 14 6.12 -45.86 31.40
CA LEU A 14 5.95 -46.31 30.01
C LEU A 14 7.33 -46.59 29.39
N PRO A 15 7.46 -47.60 28.50
CA PRO A 15 8.74 -48.11 28.02
C PRO A 15 9.44 -47.12 27.06
N PRO A 16 10.78 -47.23 26.88
CA PRO A 16 11.55 -46.27 26.11
C PRO A 16 11.31 -46.41 24.59
N PRO A 17 11.35 -45.31 23.81
CA PRO A 17 11.34 -45.38 22.36
C PRO A 17 12.68 -45.94 21.87
N THR A 18 12.61 -47.02 21.10
CA THR A 18 13.76 -47.57 20.36
C THR A 18 13.94 -46.81 19.04
N PRO A 19 15.19 -46.72 18.52
CA PRO A 19 15.61 -45.68 17.58
C PRO A 19 15.16 -45.96 16.15
N ILE A 20 14.64 -44.93 15.46
CA ILE A 20 14.45 -44.96 14.01
C ILE A 20 15.83 -44.73 13.37
N SER A 21 16.34 -45.79 12.77
CA SER A 21 17.60 -45.82 12.00
C SER A 21 17.49 -44.91 10.77
N GLN A 22 18.40 -43.94 10.70
CA GLN A 22 18.70 -43.13 9.52
C GLN A 22 19.08 -44.05 8.35
N ARG A 23 18.40 -43.92 7.21
CA ARG A 23 18.88 -44.46 5.93
C ARG A 23 19.59 -43.36 5.14
N PRO A 24 20.79 -43.64 4.58
CA PRO A 24 21.61 -42.67 3.88
C PRO A 24 21.04 -42.37 2.49
N THR A 25 21.00 -41.09 2.14
CA THR A 25 20.79 -40.59 0.78
C THR A 25 22.07 -40.79 -0.02
N MET A 26 22.06 -41.78 -0.93
CA MET A 26 23.06 -41.87 -2.00
C MET A 26 22.51 -41.20 -3.25
N GLY A 27 23.12 -40.07 -3.63
CA GLY A 27 22.92 -39.44 -4.92
C GLY A 27 23.53 -40.29 -6.03
N LEU A 28 22.73 -40.57 -7.07
CA LEU A 28 23.20 -41.10 -8.34
C LEU A 28 22.66 -40.23 -9.46
N LYS A 29 23.52 -39.30 -9.90
CA LYS A 29 23.47 -38.68 -11.23
C LYS A 29 23.67 -39.79 -12.26
N ARG A 30 22.81 -39.85 -13.28
CA ARG A 30 23.01 -40.73 -14.43
C ARG A 30 23.00 -39.88 -15.70
N ASP A 31 24.21 -39.44 -16.06
CA ASP A 31 24.57 -39.04 -17.42
C ASP A 31 24.70 -40.30 -18.28
N SER A 32 24.10 -40.30 -19.45
CA SER A 32 24.27 -41.34 -20.46
C SER A 32 24.83 -40.73 -21.73
N SER A 33 26.16 -40.78 -21.86
CA SER A 33 26.88 -40.55 -23.10
C SER A 33 27.66 -41.82 -23.47
N TYR A 34 27.71 -42.11 -24.77
CA TYR A 34 28.46 -43.18 -25.43
C TYR A 34 27.88 -44.60 -25.36
N LEU A 35 27.21 -45.01 -26.44
CA LEU A 35 27.81 -45.94 -27.41
C LEU A 35 26.96 -45.97 -28.67
N ASP A 36 27.53 -45.40 -29.72
CA ASP A 36 27.05 -45.35 -31.09
C ASP A 36 27.91 -46.34 -31.88
N THR A 37 27.29 -47.33 -32.53
CA THR A 37 27.90 -48.09 -33.63
C THR A 37 26.78 -48.58 -34.54
N ASP A 38 26.58 -47.85 -35.62
CA ASP A 38 26.11 -48.38 -36.89
C ASP A 38 27.10 -49.46 -37.37
N ASP A 39 26.59 -50.62 -37.79
CA ASP A 39 26.94 -51.16 -39.11
C ASP A 39 26.05 -52.36 -39.47
N GLU A 40 25.57 -52.25 -40.70
CA GLU A 40 24.58 -53.07 -41.38
C GLU A 40 25.25 -54.24 -42.14
N PHE A 41 24.41 -55.16 -42.63
CA PHE A 41 24.68 -56.19 -43.66
C PHE A 41 25.36 -57.53 -43.29
N GLY A 42 24.52 -58.58 -43.27
CA GLY A 42 24.70 -59.67 -44.25
C GLY A 42 25.07 -61.07 -43.73
N LEU A 43 24.11 -62.00 -43.86
CA LEU A 43 24.27 -63.46 -44.12
C LEU A 43 24.75 -64.30 -42.90
N THR A 44 24.17 -65.43 -42.48
CA THR A 44 23.23 -66.41 -43.07
C THR A 44 22.77 -67.40 -41.99
N SER A 45 21.51 -67.86 -42.11
CA SER A 45 21.01 -69.21 -41.84
C SER A 45 21.36 -69.94 -40.52
N SER A 46 20.38 -70.09 -39.62
CA SER A 46 19.69 -71.37 -39.36
C SER A 46 18.82 -71.34 -38.10
N THR A 47 17.52 -71.58 -38.29
CA THR A 47 16.58 -72.33 -37.43
C THR A 47 16.61 -72.10 -35.91
N ASN A 48 15.56 -71.46 -35.36
CA ASN A 48 14.59 -72.12 -34.45
C ASN A 48 13.38 -71.22 -34.08
N LYS A 49 12.22 -71.61 -34.63
CA LYS A 49 10.83 -71.48 -34.16
C LYS A 49 10.38 -70.17 -33.47
N ARG A 50 9.82 -69.26 -34.27
CA ARG A 50 8.83 -68.26 -33.83
C ARG A 50 7.51 -68.97 -33.48
N LEU A 51 6.97 -68.76 -32.28
CA LEU A 51 5.55 -68.97 -32.03
C LEU A 51 4.77 -67.98 -32.89
N LYS A 52 4.06 -68.50 -33.90
CA LYS A 52 3.00 -67.76 -34.60
C LYS A 52 1.75 -67.91 -33.76
N VAL A 53 1.27 -66.80 -33.19
CA VAL A 53 -0.11 -66.72 -32.70
C VAL A 53 -0.99 -66.68 -33.96
N ALA A 54 -1.75 -67.74 -34.18
CA ALA A 54 -2.80 -67.76 -35.20
C ALA A 54 -4.02 -67.06 -34.60
N PHE A 55 -4.44 -65.96 -35.21
CA PHE A 55 -5.77 -65.41 -34.96
C PHE A 55 -6.76 -66.32 -35.69
N ASP A 56 -7.75 -66.82 -34.95
CA ASP A 56 -8.85 -67.62 -35.49
C ASP A 56 -9.86 -66.66 -36.14
N ASP A 57 -10.22 -66.90 -37.40
CA ASP A 57 -11.17 -66.09 -38.18
C ASP A 57 -12.61 -66.13 -37.60
N ASN A 58 -12.87 -66.95 -36.57
CA ASN A 58 -14.12 -66.96 -35.79
C ASN A 58 -14.05 -66.18 -34.47
N VAL A 59 -12.96 -65.47 -34.18
CA VAL A 59 -12.88 -64.61 -32.99
C VAL A 59 -13.32 -63.20 -33.38
N ASP A 60 -14.57 -62.87 -33.01
CA ASP A 60 -15.09 -61.50 -33.02
C ASP A 60 -14.31 -60.69 -31.98
N VAL A 61 -13.19 -60.07 -32.39
CA VAL A 61 -12.47 -59.08 -31.58
C VAL A 61 -13.33 -57.83 -31.52
N ARG A 62 -14.32 -57.84 -30.62
CA ARG A 62 -14.99 -56.63 -30.18
C ARG A 62 -14.00 -55.87 -29.30
N ILE A 63 -13.45 -54.79 -29.85
CA ILE A 63 -12.94 -53.70 -29.03
C ILE A 63 -14.15 -53.28 -28.19
N MET A 64 -14.14 -53.64 -26.92
CA MET A 64 -15.19 -53.21 -26.00
C MET A 64 -15.12 -51.68 -25.93
N ASP A 65 -16.22 -51.00 -26.23
CA ASP A 65 -16.38 -49.59 -25.88
C ASP A 65 -16.01 -49.42 -24.40
N ASP A 66 -15.31 -48.32 -24.08
CA ASP A 66 -14.88 -48.00 -22.72
C ASP A 66 -15.99 -48.35 -21.70
N TRP A 67 -15.69 -49.22 -20.73
CA TRP A 67 -16.63 -49.67 -19.70
C TRP A 67 -17.25 -48.51 -18.87
N SER A 68 -16.77 -47.28 -19.05
CA SER A 68 -17.27 -46.05 -18.44
C SER A 68 -18.44 -45.38 -19.19
N ASP A 69 -18.79 -45.79 -20.40
CA ASP A 69 -19.71 -45.01 -21.25
C ASP A 69 -21.20 -45.36 -21.00
N LYS A 70 -21.70 -45.01 -19.80
CA LYS A 70 -23.13 -45.15 -19.46
C LYS A 70 -24.00 -44.37 -20.44
N SER A 71 -25.03 -45.00 -20.99
CA SER A 71 -25.99 -44.32 -21.87
C SER A 71 -26.72 -43.18 -21.16
N LEU A 72 -27.10 -42.14 -21.90
CA LEU A 72 -27.81 -40.98 -21.34
C LEU A 72 -29.13 -41.39 -20.65
N GLU A 73 -29.84 -42.37 -21.20
CA GLU A 73 -31.09 -42.87 -20.63
C GLU A 73 -30.87 -43.58 -19.28
N LEU A 74 -29.78 -44.36 -19.17
CA LEU A 74 -29.41 -44.97 -17.89
C LEU A 74 -29.05 -43.91 -16.84
N VAL A 75 -28.29 -42.89 -17.24
CA VAL A 75 -27.90 -41.77 -16.34
C VAL A 75 -29.13 -40.98 -15.88
N LYS A 76 -30.09 -40.70 -16.78
CA LYS A 76 -31.36 -40.06 -16.42
C LYS A 76 -32.13 -40.88 -15.38
N GLU A 77 -32.20 -42.20 -15.57
CA GLU A 77 -32.91 -43.08 -14.64
C GLU A 77 -32.19 -43.16 -13.27
N GLU A 78 -30.85 -43.22 -13.24
CA GLU A 78 -30.08 -43.18 -12.00
C GLU A 78 -30.34 -41.90 -11.19
N ILE A 79 -30.37 -40.73 -11.87
CA ILE A 79 -30.65 -39.44 -11.23
C ILE A 79 -32.10 -39.38 -10.75
N ARG A 80 -33.04 -39.81 -11.60
CA ARG A 80 -34.47 -39.80 -11.27
C ARG A 80 -34.76 -40.64 -10.04
N VAL A 81 -34.25 -41.87 -9.98
CA VAL A 81 -34.46 -42.78 -8.84
C VAL A 81 -33.70 -42.28 -7.61
N GLY A 82 -32.46 -41.79 -7.78
CA GLY A 82 -31.68 -41.22 -6.68
C GLY A 82 -32.37 -40.03 -6.01
N ILE A 83 -32.89 -39.07 -6.80
CA ILE A 83 -33.64 -37.91 -6.27
C ILE A 83 -34.97 -38.36 -5.67
N GLN A 84 -35.74 -39.21 -6.37
CA GLN A 84 -37.07 -39.63 -5.90
C GLN A 84 -36.99 -40.40 -4.58
N ARG A 85 -36.03 -41.33 -4.44
CA ARG A 85 -35.84 -42.10 -3.20
C ARG A 85 -35.30 -41.25 -2.05
N HIS A 86 -34.46 -40.26 -2.36
CA HIS A 86 -33.96 -39.32 -1.34
C HIS A 86 -35.08 -38.44 -0.77
N LEU A 87 -36.00 -38.01 -1.63
CA LEU A 87 -37.15 -37.16 -1.27
C LEU A 87 -38.37 -37.95 -0.80
N ALA A 88 -38.29 -39.27 -0.76
CA ALA A 88 -39.39 -40.11 -0.30
C ALA A 88 -39.63 -39.94 1.21
N PRO A 89 -40.87 -40.18 1.69
CA PRO A 89 -41.17 -40.21 3.13
C PRO A 89 -40.26 -41.20 3.88
N ALA A 90 -40.02 -40.97 5.17
CA ALA A 90 -39.01 -41.67 5.97
C ALA A 90 -39.05 -43.22 5.87
N GLU A 91 -40.23 -43.82 5.68
CA GLU A 91 -40.40 -45.28 5.54
C GLU A 91 -39.88 -45.84 4.21
N GLN A 92 -39.80 -45.02 3.16
CA GLN A 92 -39.37 -45.39 1.80
C GLN A 92 -38.08 -44.68 1.37
N LYS A 93 -37.49 -43.90 2.27
CA LYS A 93 -36.28 -43.13 2.00
C LYS A 93 -35.08 -44.07 1.87
N ASP A 94 -34.43 -44.02 0.72
CA ASP A 94 -33.22 -44.78 0.42
C ASP A 94 -32.18 -43.85 -0.21
N ASP A 95 -31.18 -43.50 0.60
CA ASP A 95 -30.11 -42.57 0.22
C ASP A 95 -28.95 -43.26 -0.50
N THR A 96 -28.99 -44.57 -0.75
CA THR A 96 -27.86 -45.31 -1.33
C THR A 96 -27.48 -44.80 -2.72
N GLN A 97 -28.46 -44.61 -3.60
CA GLN A 97 -28.22 -44.07 -4.94
C GLN A 97 -27.85 -42.60 -4.90
N TYR A 98 -28.48 -41.81 -4.02
CA TYR A 98 -28.15 -40.40 -3.84
C TYR A 98 -26.69 -40.22 -3.36
N ALA A 99 -26.24 -41.03 -2.39
CA ALA A 99 -24.86 -41.03 -1.92
C ALA A 99 -23.86 -41.44 -3.00
N ARG A 100 -24.21 -42.38 -3.89
CA ARG A 100 -23.39 -42.72 -5.07
C ARG A 100 -23.25 -41.56 -6.04
N LEU A 101 -24.33 -40.79 -6.26
CA LEU A 101 -24.27 -39.59 -7.10
C LEU A 101 -23.36 -38.53 -6.48
N LEU A 102 -23.42 -38.33 -5.16
CA LEU A 102 -22.51 -37.42 -4.45
C LEU A 102 -21.04 -37.86 -4.59
N LEU A 103 -20.76 -39.15 -4.42
CA LEU A 103 -19.41 -39.68 -4.53
C LEU A 103 -18.86 -39.55 -5.95
N LEU A 104 -19.69 -39.80 -6.98
CA LEU A 104 -19.32 -39.64 -8.38
C LEU A 104 -19.00 -38.18 -8.72
N LEU A 105 -19.86 -37.24 -8.33
CA LEU A 105 -19.68 -35.82 -8.64
C LEU A 105 -18.58 -35.17 -7.81
N GLY A 106 -18.35 -35.64 -6.58
CA GLY A 106 -17.32 -35.15 -5.68
C GLY A 106 -15.96 -35.84 -5.83
N GLN A 107 -15.79 -36.70 -6.84
CA GLN A 107 -14.54 -37.41 -7.07
C GLN A 107 -13.46 -36.43 -7.55
N ASP A 108 -12.24 -36.57 -7.02
CA ASP A 108 -11.12 -35.72 -7.40
C ASP A 108 -10.84 -35.83 -8.91
N SER A 109 -10.85 -34.68 -9.59
CA SER A 109 -10.69 -34.59 -11.05
C SER A 109 -9.29 -34.98 -11.53
N PHE A 110 -8.31 -35.05 -10.61
CA PHE A 110 -6.95 -35.52 -10.90
C PHE A 110 -6.74 -37.01 -10.57
N SER A 111 -7.74 -37.68 -10.01
CA SER A 111 -7.66 -39.12 -9.73
C SER A 111 -7.77 -39.95 -11.01
N GLY A 112 -7.09 -41.09 -11.08
CA GLY A 112 -7.18 -42.01 -12.23
C GLY A 112 -8.57 -42.62 -12.42
N ASP A 113 -9.40 -42.61 -11.37
CA ASP A 113 -10.78 -43.09 -11.39
C ASP A 113 -11.80 -41.97 -11.69
N ALA A 114 -11.33 -40.75 -12.03
CA ALA A 114 -12.20 -39.61 -12.28
C ALA A 114 -13.15 -39.87 -13.47
N PRO A 115 -14.44 -39.49 -13.35
CA PRO A 115 -15.39 -39.65 -14.45
C PRO A 115 -15.00 -38.77 -15.64
N SER A 116 -15.07 -39.35 -16.85
CA SER A 116 -14.75 -38.63 -18.09
C SER A 116 -15.66 -37.43 -18.31
N THR A 117 -15.18 -36.43 -19.06
CA THR A 117 -15.97 -35.23 -19.42
C THR A 117 -17.27 -35.61 -20.13
N LYS A 118 -17.23 -36.61 -21.01
CA LYS A 118 -18.42 -37.15 -21.69
C LYS A 118 -19.45 -37.70 -20.70
N LEU A 119 -19.01 -38.47 -19.71
CA LEU A 119 -19.90 -39.03 -18.69
C LEU A 119 -20.51 -37.92 -17.82
N LEU A 120 -19.67 -37.01 -17.32
CA LEU A 120 -20.13 -35.88 -16.50
C LEU A 120 -21.12 -34.99 -17.25
N LYS A 121 -20.89 -34.73 -18.55
CA LYS A 121 -21.82 -33.99 -19.40
C LYS A 121 -23.22 -34.62 -19.38
N ARG A 122 -23.31 -35.95 -19.51
CA ARG A 122 -24.58 -36.69 -19.44
C ARG A 122 -25.24 -36.53 -18.08
N TYR A 123 -24.47 -36.57 -16.97
CA TYR A 123 -25.00 -36.32 -15.62
C TYR A 123 -25.54 -34.89 -15.47
N ILE A 124 -24.83 -33.87 -15.96
CA ILE A 124 -25.31 -32.47 -15.90
C ILE A 124 -26.58 -32.27 -16.73
N MET A 125 -26.66 -32.87 -17.93
CA MET A 125 -27.89 -32.85 -18.75
C MET A 125 -29.06 -33.52 -18.03
N ALA A 126 -28.82 -34.64 -17.36
CA ALA A 126 -29.85 -35.34 -16.60
C ALA A 126 -30.27 -34.59 -15.32
N LEU A 127 -29.34 -33.94 -14.60
CA LEU A 127 -29.66 -33.04 -13.48
C LEU A 127 -30.52 -31.86 -13.92
N SER A 128 -30.23 -31.30 -15.10
CA SER A 128 -30.99 -30.18 -15.67
C SER A 128 -32.47 -30.53 -15.89
N ALA A 129 -32.79 -31.80 -16.20
CA ALA A 129 -34.17 -32.27 -16.36
C ALA A 129 -34.96 -32.32 -15.03
N HIS A 130 -34.26 -32.32 -13.89
CA HIS A 130 -34.86 -32.41 -12.55
C HIS A 130 -34.69 -31.12 -11.72
N ILE A 131 -34.50 -29.98 -12.39
CA ILE A 131 -34.19 -28.70 -11.74
C ILE A 131 -35.17 -28.34 -10.62
N GLY A 132 -36.48 -28.60 -10.79
CA GLY A 132 -37.50 -28.28 -9.79
C GLY A 132 -37.27 -29.00 -8.46
N SER A 133 -36.84 -30.27 -8.49
CA SER A 133 -36.60 -31.09 -7.30
C SER A 133 -35.24 -30.80 -6.64
N LEU A 134 -34.28 -30.22 -7.38
CA LEU A 134 -32.94 -29.92 -6.85
C LEU A 134 -32.95 -28.88 -5.72
N GLY A 135 -34.02 -28.11 -5.57
CA GLY A 135 -34.23 -27.25 -4.41
C GLY A 135 -34.07 -28.02 -3.09
N GLU A 136 -34.65 -29.21 -2.97
CA GLU A 136 -34.56 -30.02 -1.73
C GLU A 136 -33.30 -30.89 -1.66
N CYS A 137 -32.46 -30.87 -2.71
CA CYS A 137 -31.25 -31.70 -2.83
C CYS A 137 -29.97 -30.85 -2.77
N SER A 138 -29.84 -29.97 -1.77
CA SER A 138 -28.72 -29.02 -1.68
C SER A 138 -27.33 -29.67 -1.76
N LYS A 139 -27.13 -30.85 -1.15
CA LYS A 139 -25.82 -31.55 -1.19
C LYS A 139 -25.43 -31.95 -2.61
N LEU A 140 -26.40 -32.41 -3.41
CA LEU A 140 -26.16 -32.81 -4.79
C LEU A 140 -25.84 -31.61 -5.67
N VAL A 141 -26.52 -30.49 -5.43
CA VAL A 141 -26.21 -29.23 -6.10
C VAL A 141 -24.81 -28.76 -5.75
N LEU A 142 -24.43 -28.73 -4.46
CA LEU A 142 -23.09 -28.32 -4.04
C LEU A 142 -21.99 -29.20 -4.66
N ALA A 143 -22.18 -30.53 -4.68
CA ALA A 143 -21.25 -31.44 -5.37
C ALA A 143 -21.15 -31.14 -6.87
N ALA A 144 -22.25 -30.77 -7.53
CA ALA A 144 -22.21 -30.34 -8.93
C ALA A 144 -21.51 -28.98 -9.12
N LEU A 145 -21.58 -28.08 -8.13
CA LEU A 145 -20.86 -26.79 -8.15
C LEU A 145 -19.35 -26.96 -7.92
N ASP A 146 -18.91 -28.06 -7.30
CA ASP A 146 -17.50 -28.39 -7.03
C ASP A 146 -16.76 -29.03 -8.21
N LEU A 147 -17.45 -29.30 -9.32
CA LEU A 147 -16.83 -29.88 -10.51
C LEU A 147 -15.76 -28.95 -11.09
N SER A 148 -14.62 -29.51 -11.48
CA SER A 148 -13.57 -28.79 -12.23
C SER A 148 -14.01 -28.52 -13.68
N TRP A 149 -14.93 -27.57 -13.86
CA TRP A 149 -15.53 -27.25 -15.16
C TRP A 149 -14.66 -26.33 -16.02
N LEU A 150 -13.81 -25.51 -15.40
CA LEU A 150 -12.99 -24.50 -16.09
C LEU A 150 -11.97 -25.12 -17.06
N GLY A 151 -11.43 -26.29 -16.75
CA GLY A 151 -10.43 -27.00 -17.55
C GLY A 151 -10.98 -28.03 -18.54
N ARG A 152 -12.30 -28.12 -18.73
CA ARG A 152 -12.93 -29.10 -19.63
C ARG A 152 -13.15 -28.56 -21.04
N ASP A 153 -13.56 -29.42 -21.97
CA ASP A 153 -13.89 -29.03 -23.33
C ASP A 153 -15.02 -27.98 -23.41
N GLN A 154 -15.08 -27.27 -24.54
CA GLN A 154 -16.04 -26.20 -24.74
C GLN A 154 -17.50 -26.70 -24.68
N GLU A 155 -17.74 -27.91 -25.16
CA GLU A 155 -19.09 -28.49 -25.21
C GLU A 155 -19.63 -28.78 -23.80
N PHE A 156 -18.79 -29.26 -22.89
CA PHE A 156 -19.14 -29.43 -21.49
C PHE A 156 -19.44 -28.08 -20.82
N VAL A 157 -18.57 -27.09 -21.02
CA VAL A 157 -18.72 -25.76 -20.40
C VAL A 157 -20.04 -25.12 -20.79
N GLU A 158 -20.44 -25.19 -22.06
CA GLU A 158 -21.73 -24.64 -22.50
C GLU A 158 -22.93 -25.32 -21.83
N VAL A 159 -22.90 -26.65 -21.71
CA VAL A 159 -23.96 -27.42 -21.04
C VAL A 159 -24.01 -27.10 -19.56
N TYR A 160 -22.84 -27.00 -18.91
CA TYR A 160 -22.71 -26.68 -17.50
C TYR A 160 -23.19 -25.27 -17.18
N MET A 161 -22.77 -24.27 -17.95
CA MET A 161 -23.24 -22.89 -17.80
C MET A 161 -24.76 -22.80 -17.98
N LYS A 162 -25.33 -23.46 -19.00
CA LYS A 162 -26.80 -23.53 -19.17
C LYS A 162 -27.48 -24.11 -17.93
N PHE A 163 -26.95 -25.19 -17.37
CA PHE A 163 -27.45 -25.78 -16.11
C PHE A 163 -27.41 -24.77 -14.95
N LEU A 164 -26.27 -24.10 -14.72
CA LEU A 164 -26.12 -23.13 -13.64
C LEU A 164 -27.11 -21.97 -13.75
N ILE A 165 -27.32 -21.45 -14.97
CA ILE A 165 -28.24 -20.34 -15.22
C ILE A 165 -29.70 -20.75 -14.96
N ILE A 166 -30.11 -21.93 -15.39
CA ILE A 166 -31.46 -22.45 -15.14
C ILE A 166 -31.65 -22.71 -13.64
N LEU A 167 -30.62 -23.26 -12.97
CA LEU A 167 -30.63 -23.50 -11.53
C LEU A 167 -30.75 -22.19 -10.74
N ALA A 168 -29.97 -21.16 -11.08
CA ALA A 168 -30.04 -19.85 -10.45
C ALA A 168 -31.39 -19.16 -10.66
N SER A 169 -31.98 -19.32 -11.84
CA SER A 169 -33.29 -18.74 -12.19
C SER A 169 -34.45 -19.44 -11.46
N THR A 170 -34.31 -20.74 -11.18
CA THR A 170 -35.34 -21.54 -10.50
C THR A 170 -35.21 -21.48 -8.98
N HIS A 171 -33.98 -21.55 -8.46
CA HIS A 171 -33.65 -21.67 -7.04
C HIS A 171 -32.59 -20.64 -6.65
N SER A 172 -33.04 -19.41 -6.34
CA SER A 172 -32.16 -18.27 -6.03
C SER A 172 -31.20 -18.50 -4.86
N LYS A 173 -31.51 -19.44 -3.95
CA LYS A 173 -30.64 -19.80 -2.82
C LYS A 173 -29.26 -20.32 -3.24
N PHE A 174 -29.12 -20.84 -4.45
CA PHE A 174 -27.84 -21.35 -4.96
C PHE A 174 -26.97 -20.28 -5.62
N ILE A 175 -27.49 -19.06 -5.83
CA ILE A 175 -26.71 -17.95 -6.40
C ILE A 175 -25.51 -17.61 -5.51
N SER A 176 -25.68 -17.57 -4.18
CA SER A 176 -24.59 -17.23 -3.28
C SER A 176 -23.46 -18.29 -3.31
N PRO A 177 -23.73 -19.60 -3.18
CA PRO A 177 -22.69 -20.63 -3.37
C PRO A 177 -22.03 -20.64 -4.75
N MET A 178 -22.78 -20.38 -5.83
CA MET A 178 -22.22 -20.30 -7.17
C MET A 178 -21.23 -19.13 -7.28
N MET A 179 -21.64 -17.96 -6.81
CA MET A 179 -20.84 -16.74 -6.85
C MET A 179 -19.60 -16.85 -5.94
N ASP A 180 -19.77 -17.47 -4.77
CA ASP A 180 -18.69 -17.72 -3.81
C ASP A 180 -17.56 -18.54 -4.44
N LYS A 181 -17.88 -19.67 -5.10
CA LYS A 181 -16.89 -20.48 -5.81
C LYS A 181 -16.28 -19.76 -7.01
N ALA A 182 -17.09 -19.00 -7.73
CA ALA A 182 -16.60 -18.25 -8.89
C ALA A 182 -15.55 -17.19 -8.50
N ILE A 183 -15.83 -16.42 -7.45
CA ILE A 183 -14.96 -15.32 -7.00
C ILE A 183 -13.71 -15.86 -6.29
N ALA A 184 -13.77 -17.03 -5.65
CA ALA A 184 -12.60 -17.62 -5.00
C ALA A 184 -11.43 -17.82 -5.97
N HIS A 185 -11.72 -18.07 -7.25
CA HIS A 185 -10.72 -18.20 -8.30
C HIS A 185 -10.03 -16.89 -8.69
N PHE A 186 -10.58 -15.72 -8.35
CA PHE A 186 -9.97 -14.43 -8.69
C PHE A 186 -8.65 -14.21 -7.97
N GLU A 187 -8.52 -14.69 -6.73
CA GLU A 187 -7.25 -14.62 -5.99
C GLU A 187 -6.31 -15.72 -6.49
N ARG A 188 -6.79 -16.98 -6.50
CA ARG A 188 -5.98 -18.14 -6.86
C ARG A 188 -6.73 -19.11 -7.78
N LEU A 189 -6.24 -19.23 -9.01
CA LEU A 189 -6.65 -20.25 -9.96
C LEU A 189 -5.41 -21.05 -10.42
N PRO A 190 -5.17 -22.26 -9.89
CA PRO A 190 -4.01 -23.06 -10.26
C PRO A 190 -3.99 -23.39 -11.75
N ALA A 191 -2.81 -23.35 -12.38
CA ALA A 191 -2.66 -23.77 -13.78
C ALA A 191 -2.99 -25.26 -13.97
N SER A 192 -2.78 -26.07 -12.94
CA SER A 192 -3.18 -27.48 -12.91
C SER A 192 -4.68 -27.68 -13.14
N SER A 193 -5.54 -26.72 -12.78
CA SER A 193 -6.99 -26.81 -13.04
C SER A 193 -7.36 -26.91 -14.51
N GLY A 194 -6.48 -26.47 -15.41
CA GLY A 194 -6.63 -26.62 -16.86
C GLY A 194 -6.00 -27.89 -17.44
N ARG A 195 -5.30 -28.69 -16.63
CA ARG A 195 -4.54 -29.89 -17.06
C ARG A 195 -5.20 -31.16 -16.52
N LEU A 196 -6.41 -31.45 -16.99
CA LEU A 196 -7.16 -32.63 -16.57
C LEU A 196 -6.69 -33.90 -17.28
N THR A 197 -6.79 -35.04 -16.60
CA THR A 197 -6.42 -36.35 -17.16
C THR A 197 -7.26 -36.66 -18.40
N SER A 198 -6.62 -37.04 -19.51
CA SER A 198 -7.26 -37.42 -20.78
C SER A 198 -8.00 -36.29 -21.51
N GLU A 199 -7.75 -35.03 -21.17
CA GLU A 199 -8.33 -33.85 -21.83
C GLU A 199 -7.22 -32.95 -22.43
N GLU A 200 -7.58 -32.09 -23.39
CA GLU A 200 -6.66 -31.10 -23.92
C GLU A 200 -6.40 -29.99 -22.87
N PRO A 201 -5.13 -29.59 -22.65
CA PRO A 201 -4.81 -28.52 -21.70
C PRO A 201 -5.48 -27.20 -22.05
N VAL A 202 -6.15 -26.60 -21.07
CA VAL A 202 -6.78 -25.27 -21.18
C VAL A 202 -5.90 -24.24 -20.46
N SER A 203 -5.58 -23.12 -21.14
CA SER A 203 -4.78 -22.05 -20.55
C SER A 203 -5.53 -21.33 -19.43
N ARG A 204 -4.78 -20.73 -18.51
CA ARG A 204 -5.35 -19.97 -17.39
C ARG A 204 -6.16 -18.76 -17.86
N ALA A 205 -5.72 -18.11 -18.94
CA ALA A 205 -6.45 -17.00 -19.55
C ALA A 205 -7.86 -17.43 -20.00
N THR A 206 -7.98 -18.55 -20.72
CA THR A 206 -9.28 -19.09 -21.16
C THR A 206 -10.17 -19.49 -19.99
N MET A 207 -9.59 -20.04 -18.92
CA MET A 207 -10.37 -20.34 -17.72
C MET A 207 -10.95 -19.08 -17.07
N PHE A 208 -10.17 -17.99 -17.00
CA PHE A 208 -10.71 -16.71 -16.53
C PHE A 208 -11.78 -16.14 -17.46
N ASP A 209 -11.62 -16.24 -18.78
CA ASP A 209 -12.65 -15.80 -19.72
C ASP A 209 -13.98 -16.53 -19.52
N ARG A 210 -13.93 -17.84 -19.28
CA ARG A 210 -15.12 -18.65 -18.94
C ARG A 210 -15.77 -18.19 -17.63
N LEU A 211 -14.96 -17.82 -16.64
CA LEU A 211 -15.41 -17.31 -15.36
C LEU A 211 -16.16 -15.97 -15.48
N HIS A 212 -15.57 -15.03 -16.22
CA HIS A 212 -16.18 -13.72 -16.49
C HIS A 212 -17.45 -13.86 -17.34
N ASP A 213 -17.45 -14.71 -18.37
CA ASP A 213 -18.65 -15.00 -19.19
C ASP A 213 -19.79 -15.61 -18.35
N PHE A 214 -19.46 -16.48 -17.40
CA PHE A 214 -20.45 -17.01 -16.45
C PHE A 214 -21.06 -15.92 -15.58
N ILE A 215 -20.24 -15.05 -14.97
CA ILE A 215 -20.72 -13.97 -14.10
C ILE A 215 -21.61 -13.01 -14.91
N GLN A 216 -21.17 -12.58 -16.09
CA GLN A 216 -21.95 -11.71 -16.97
C GLN A 216 -23.29 -12.35 -17.38
N THR A 217 -23.26 -13.61 -17.80
CA THR A 217 -24.46 -14.33 -18.22
C THR A 217 -25.43 -14.52 -17.06
N LEU A 218 -24.92 -14.80 -15.86
CA LEU A 218 -25.72 -14.90 -14.64
C LEU A 218 -26.42 -13.58 -14.33
N LEU A 219 -25.70 -12.46 -14.32
CA LEU A 219 -26.27 -11.14 -14.03
C LEU A 219 -27.29 -10.69 -15.10
N ARG A 220 -27.03 -10.98 -16.37
CA ARG A 220 -27.97 -10.68 -17.47
C ARG A 220 -29.28 -11.45 -17.33
N ARG A 221 -29.25 -12.67 -16.79
CA ARG A 221 -30.43 -13.53 -16.61
C ARG A 221 -31.12 -13.33 -15.26
N VAL A 222 -30.36 -13.00 -14.23
CA VAL A 222 -30.82 -12.82 -12.85
C VAL A 222 -30.26 -11.50 -12.31
N PRO A 223 -30.91 -10.35 -12.60
CA PRO A 223 -30.39 -9.04 -12.20
C PRO A 223 -30.21 -8.84 -10.68
N SER A 224 -30.98 -9.57 -9.86
CA SER A 224 -30.87 -9.54 -8.40
C SER A 224 -29.55 -10.13 -7.87
N ALA A 225 -28.82 -10.89 -8.69
CA ALA A 225 -27.52 -11.46 -8.33
C ALA A 225 -26.39 -10.40 -8.25
N SER A 226 -26.62 -9.17 -8.73
CA SER A 226 -25.65 -8.06 -8.65
C SER A 226 -25.25 -7.74 -7.20
N SER A 227 -26.24 -7.64 -6.31
CA SER A 227 -26.01 -7.42 -4.88
C SER A 227 -25.21 -8.56 -4.22
N VAL A 228 -25.35 -9.78 -4.73
CA VAL A 228 -24.60 -10.95 -4.27
C VAL A 228 -23.16 -10.88 -4.77
N LEU A 229 -22.94 -10.53 -6.04
CA LEU A 229 -21.60 -10.32 -6.61
C LEU A 229 -20.81 -9.32 -5.76
N VAL A 230 -21.34 -8.12 -5.55
CA VAL A 230 -20.65 -7.08 -4.80
C VAL A 230 -20.33 -7.53 -3.37
N ARG A 231 -21.30 -8.15 -2.69
CA ARG A 231 -21.09 -8.67 -1.34
C ARG A 231 -19.99 -9.73 -1.30
N MET A 232 -19.96 -10.64 -2.28
CA MET A 232 -18.94 -11.68 -2.34
C MET A 232 -17.56 -11.11 -2.69
N LEU A 233 -17.48 -10.13 -3.59
CA LEU A 233 -16.24 -9.40 -3.89
C LEU A 233 -15.66 -8.72 -2.64
N LYS A 234 -16.53 -8.14 -1.80
CA LYS A 234 -16.11 -7.53 -0.55
C LYS A 234 -15.64 -8.56 0.47
N ASN A 235 -16.39 -9.65 0.63
CA ASN A 235 -16.11 -10.66 1.65
C ASN A 235 -14.87 -11.51 1.34
N GLN A 236 -14.58 -11.73 0.07
CA GLN A 236 -13.43 -12.51 -0.38
C GLN A 236 -12.27 -11.61 -0.86
N PHE A 237 -12.31 -10.31 -0.55
CA PHE A 237 -11.19 -9.44 -0.88
C PHE A 237 -9.93 -9.96 -0.14
N PRO A 238 -8.79 -10.15 -0.84
CA PRO A 238 -7.64 -10.83 -0.26
C PRO A 238 -7.14 -10.15 1.02
N ASN A 239 -6.90 -10.96 2.04
CA ASN A 239 -6.51 -10.51 3.38
C ASN A 239 -5.01 -10.15 3.47
N GLU A 240 -4.54 -9.86 4.68
CA GLU A 240 -3.14 -9.48 4.94
C GLU A 240 -2.14 -10.61 4.64
N LEU A 241 -2.58 -11.87 4.68
CA LEU A 241 -1.75 -13.06 4.40
C LEU A 241 -1.66 -13.40 2.91
N ALA A 242 -2.52 -12.82 2.07
CA ALA A 242 -2.47 -13.06 0.63
C ALA A 242 -1.14 -12.63 0.02
N THR A 243 -0.67 -13.30 -1.03
CA THR A 243 0.53 -12.85 -1.76
C THR A 243 0.24 -11.53 -2.49
N VAL A 244 1.28 -10.74 -2.79
CA VAL A 244 1.12 -9.51 -3.61
C VAL A 244 0.46 -9.85 -4.95
N LYS A 245 0.89 -10.95 -5.57
CA LYS A 245 0.40 -11.43 -6.87
C LYS A 245 -1.09 -11.77 -6.83
N GLY A 246 -1.53 -12.55 -5.83
CA GLY A 246 -2.94 -12.89 -5.62
C GLY A 246 -3.79 -11.66 -5.32
N HIS A 247 -3.27 -10.76 -4.47
CA HIS A 247 -3.92 -9.50 -4.11
C HIS A 247 -4.18 -8.61 -5.33
N VAL A 248 -3.17 -8.42 -6.18
CA VAL A 248 -3.27 -7.58 -7.39
C VAL A 248 -4.10 -8.27 -8.46
N GLN A 249 -3.99 -9.59 -8.64
CA GLN A 249 -4.82 -10.34 -9.60
C GLN A 249 -6.30 -10.22 -9.28
N TYR A 250 -6.68 -10.33 -8.00
CA TYR A 250 -8.05 -10.14 -7.57
C TYR A 250 -8.60 -8.77 -8.01
N GLN A 251 -7.82 -7.73 -7.79
CA GLN A 251 -8.18 -6.37 -8.20
C GLN A 251 -8.23 -6.21 -9.72
N ARG A 252 -7.33 -6.82 -10.49
CA ARG A 252 -7.40 -6.83 -11.96
C ARG A 252 -8.71 -7.44 -12.45
N HIS A 253 -9.19 -8.51 -11.81
CA HIS A 253 -10.48 -9.09 -12.16
C HIS A 253 -11.66 -8.20 -11.76
N ILE A 254 -11.59 -7.49 -10.63
CA ILE A 254 -12.58 -6.45 -10.31
C ILE A 254 -12.59 -5.35 -11.38
N LEU A 255 -11.42 -4.84 -11.79
CA LEU A 255 -11.33 -3.80 -12.82
C LEU A 255 -11.83 -4.28 -14.19
N ARG A 256 -11.63 -5.56 -14.53
CA ARG A 256 -12.24 -6.17 -15.71
C ARG A 256 -13.78 -6.14 -15.60
N LEU A 257 -14.34 -6.57 -14.47
CA LEU A 257 -15.78 -6.50 -14.22
C LEU A 257 -16.32 -5.06 -14.28
N VAL A 258 -15.56 -4.06 -13.83
CA VAL A 258 -15.94 -2.65 -13.93
C VAL A 258 -16.13 -2.20 -15.39
N GLY A 259 -15.29 -2.69 -16.30
CA GLY A 259 -15.43 -2.44 -17.74
C GLY A 259 -16.64 -3.15 -18.37
N GLU A 260 -16.99 -4.32 -17.84
CA GLU A 260 -18.06 -5.18 -18.35
C GLU A 260 -19.44 -4.83 -17.74
N LEU A 261 -19.47 -4.25 -16.53
CA LEU A 261 -20.65 -3.98 -15.70
C LEU A 261 -20.63 -2.52 -15.18
N PRO A 262 -20.89 -1.53 -16.06
CA PRO A 262 -20.76 -0.12 -15.71
C PRO A 262 -21.70 0.32 -14.58
N GLU A 263 -22.83 -0.38 -14.35
CA GLU A 263 -23.76 -0.07 -13.26
C GLU A 263 -23.17 -0.34 -11.86
N LEU A 264 -22.17 -1.21 -11.77
CA LEU A 264 -21.50 -1.58 -10.51
C LEU A 264 -20.15 -0.89 -10.32
N LYS A 265 -19.72 -0.10 -11.32
CA LYS A 265 -18.42 0.57 -11.35
C LYS A 265 -18.12 1.32 -10.06
N SER A 266 -19.01 2.22 -9.64
CA SER A 266 -18.76 3.07 -8.47
C SER A 266 -18.57 2.28 -7.18
N GLU A 267 -19.31 1.19 -7.00
CA GLU A 267 -19.23 0.38 -5.78
C GLU A 267 -17.97 -0.48 -5.76
N MET A 268 -17.58 -1.05 -6.91
CA MET A 268 -16.35 -1.83 -7.07
C MET A 268 -15.09 -0.96 -6.97
N MET A 269 -15.09 0.23 -7.57
CA MET A 269 -13.97 1.17 -7.46
C MET A 269 -13.84 1.72 -6.04
N ALA A 270 -14.94 2.00 -5.36
CA ALA A 270 -14.93 2.40 -3.95
C ALA A 270 -14.34 1.30 -3.05
N MET A 271 -14.62 0.01 -3.35
CA MET A 271 -14.04 -1.12 -2.62
C MET A 271 -12.51 -1.14 -2.73
N ILE A 272 -11.96 -0.99 -3.93
CA ILE A 272 -10.50 -0.92 -4.14
C ILE A 272 -9.91 0.29 -3.41
N ALA A 273 -10.54 1.47 -3.54
CA ALA A 273 -10.06 2.70 -2.91
C ALA A 273 -10.08 2.63 -1.37
N GLN A 274 -11.13 2.03 -0.78
CA GLN A 274 -11.21 1.80 0.66
C GLN A 274 -10.08 0.90 1.12
N ARG A 275 -9.84 -0.22 0.43
CA ARG A 275 -8.79 -1.16 0.83
C ARG A 275 -7.39 -0.57 0.68
N LEU A 276 -7.17 0.22 -0.37
CA LEU A 276 -5.93 1.00 -0.56
C LEU A 276 -5.66 1.92 0.65
N VAL A 277 -6.66 2.70 1.06
CA VAL A 277 -6.53 3.63 2.20
C VAL A 277 -6.33 2.88 3.52
N GLU A 278 -7.03 1.76 3.73
CA GLU A 278 -6.86 0.93 4.93
C GLU A 278 -5.42 0.42 5.07
N ILE A 279 -4.85 -0.14 3.99
CA ILE A 279 -3.46 -0.62 3.98
C ILE A 279 -2.49 0.54 4.23
N ASP A 280 -2.71 1.70 3.59
CA ASP A 280 -1.86 2.87 3.75
C ASP A 280 -1.85 3.43 5.19
N VAL A 281 -3.02 3.47 5.83
CA VAL A 281 -3.14 3.90 7.23
C VAL A 281 -2.47 2.90 8.17
N GLN A 282 -2.60 1.60 7.90
CA GLN A 282 -1.89 0.56 8.65
C GLN A 282 -0.37 0.71 8.50
N ILE A 283 0.14 0.91 7.27
CA ILE A 283 1.57 1.16 7.03
C ILE A 283 2.05 2.37 7.84
N GLN A 284 1.27 3.46 7.87
CA GLN A 284 1.63 4.62 8.67
C GLN A 284 1.70 4.31 10.17
N GLN A 285 0.71 3.60 10.71
CA GLN A 285 0.69 3.23 12.13
C GLN A 285 1.87 2.32 12.47
N ASP A 286 2.13 1.32 11.63
CA ASP A 286 3.24 0.39 11.81
C ASP A 286 4.59 1.13 11.76
N LEU A 287 4.77 2.10 10.86
CA LEU A 287 5.99 2.92 10.76
C LEU A 287 6.18 3.82 11.98
N ASP A 288 5.10 4.41 12.50
CA ASP A 288 5.16 5.29 13.68
C ASP A 288 5.52 4.50 14.97
N GLU A 289 5.43 3.16 14.95
CA GLU A 289 5.85 2.26 16.03
C GLU A 289 7.30 1.76 15.91
N LEU A 290 7.96 1.94 14.76
CA LEU A 290 9.34 1.48 14.54
C LEU A 290 10.37 2.46 15.10
N GLU A 291 11.54 1.93 15.46
CA GLU A 291 12.71 2.75 15.78
C GLU A 291 13.39 3.27 14.49
N GLU A 292 14.09 4.41 14.54
CA GLU A 292 14.69 5.06 13.35
C GLU A 292 15.64 4.13 12.56
N GLU A 293 16.39 3.26 13.25
CA GLU A 293 17.29 2.28 12.61
C GLU A 293 16.53 1.19 11.82
N GLU A 294 15.29 0.89 12.20
CA GLU A 294 14.45 -0.10 11.54
C GLU A 294 13.77 0.46 10.29
N GLU A 295 13.38 1.74 10.35
CA GLU A 295 12.88 2.49 9.19
C GLU A 295 13.96 2.52 8.08
N ASP A 296 15.22 2.75 8.45
CA ASP A 296 16.36 2.72 7.54
C ASP A 296 16.57 1.34 6.86
N LYS A 297 16.36 0.24 7.60
CA LYS A 297 16.42 -1.15 7.06
C LYS A 297 15.24 -1.46 6.13
N LEU A 298 14.10 -0.79 6.29
CA LEU A 298 12.96 -0.91 5.39
C LEU A 298 13.24 -0.17 4.07
N ILE A 299 13.84 1.02 4.14
CA ILE A 299 14.15 1.88 2.98
C ILE A 299 15.31 1.30 2.16
N ARG A 300 16.33 0.71 2.80
CA ARG A 300 17.48 0.07 2.13
C ARG A 300 17.10 -1.31 1.57
N ARG A 301 16.28 -1.32 0.52
CA ARG A 301 15.95 -2.54 -0.24
C ARG A 301 17.23 -3.15 -0.84
N PRO A 302 17.55 -4.45 -0.63
CA PRO A 302 18.36 -5.17 -1.58
C PRO A 302 17.53 -5.24 -2.87
N GLN A 303 18.03 -4.68 -3.98
CA GLN A 303 17.39 -4.84 -5.29
C GLN A 303 17.39 -6.33 -5.65
N ALA A 304 16.32 -7.04 -5.32
CA ALA A 304 16.01 -8.29 -6.00
C ALA A 304 15.57 -7.89 -7.42
N VAL A 305 16.39 -8.26 -8.39
CA VAL A 305 16.18 -8.03 -9.81
C VAL A 305 14.81 -8.58 -10.21
N HIS A 306 13.84 -7.68 -10.41
CA HIS A 306 12.59 -8.01 -11.07
C HIS A 306 12.89 -8.05 -12.57
N ASN A 307 13.34 -9.21 -13.05
CA ASN A 307 13.39 -9.47 -14.49
C ASN A 307 11.94 -9.53 -14.99
N HIS A 308 11.49 -8.44 -15.59
CA HIS A 308 10.39 -8.47 -16.54
C HIS A 308 10.89 -9.24 -17.77
N ASP A 309 10.59 -10.54 -17.83
CA ASP A 309 10.58 -11.28 -19.08
C ASP A 309 9.12 -11.64 -19.39
N ASP A 310 8.57 -10.98 -20.40
CA ASP A 310 7.29 -11.35 -21.01
C ASP A 310 7.52 -12.63 -21.82
N GLY A 311 7.31 -13.79 -21.20
CA GLY A 311 7.56 -15.08 -21.85
C GLY A 311 7.07 -16.30 -21.08
N ASP A 312 5.79 -16.64 -21.31
CA ASP A 312 5.18 -17.98 -21.22
C ASP A 312 4.94 -18.64 -19.84
N GLU A 313 3.80 -19.34 -19.81
CA GLU A 313 3.02 -19.79 -18.67
C GLU A 313 3.60 -21.04 -17.97
N SER A 314 4.32 -20.88 -16.86
CA SER A 314 4.41 -21.91 -15.81
C SER A 314 4.98 -21.36 -14.50
N ASP A 315 4.28 -20.40 -13.91
CA ASP A 315 4.67 -19.86 -12.61
C ASP A 315 3.67 -20.28 -11.52
N ASP A 316 3.70 -21.57 -11.19
CA ASP A 316 3.13 -22.12 -9.94
C ASP A 316 4.20 -22.11 -8.83
N SER A 317 5.24 -21.27 -8.98
CA SER A 317 6.28 -21.05 -7.96
C SER A 317 5.91 -19.95 -6.97
N ASP A 318 4.61 -19.72 -6.75
CA ASP A 318 4.10 -18.98 -5.59
C ASP A 318 4.11 -19.87 -4.31
N ILE A 319 5.12 -20.74 -4.17
CA ILE A 319 5.65 -21.06 -2.85
C ILE A 319 6.66 -19.93 -2.61
N GLU A 320 6.17 -18.78 -2.14
CA GLU A 320 6.98 -18.11 -1.13
C GLU A 320 7.20 -19.17 -0.07
N SER A 321 8.40 -19.72 -0.06
CA SER A 321 8.86 -20.57 1.00
C SER A 321 8.74 -19.69 2.24
N VAL A 322 7.62 -19.84 2.96
CA VAL A 322 7.66 -20.07 4.40
C VAL A 322 8.69 -21.17 4.57
N SER A 323 9.95 -20.75 4.54
CA SER A 323 11.06 -21.59 4.92
C SER A 323 10.64 -22.14 6.27
N GLU A 324 10.81 -23.44 6.43
CA GLU A 324 10.62 -24.18 7.69
C GLU A 324 11.65 -23.74 8.76
N SER A 325 12.03 -22.46 8.74
CA SER A 325 12.83 -21.69 9.69
C SER A 325 11.97 -20.68 10.48
N GLU A 326 10.64 -20.82 10.48
CA GLU A 326 9.75 -20.15 11.46
C GLU A 326 10.11 -20.49 12.93
N LEU A 327 10.99 -21.46 13.16
CA LEU A 327 11.49 -21.78 14.50
C LEU A 327 12.61 -20.83 14.98
N THR A 328 13.12 -19.90 14.15
CA THR A 328 14.27 -19.05 14.51
C THR A 328 14.14 -17.55 14.17
N THR A 329 13.06 -17.10 13.54
CA THR A 329 12.86 -15.66 13.28
C THR A 329 12.36 -14.96 14.53
N THR A 330 12.95 -13.82 14.88
CA THR A 330 12.44 -12.99 15.99
C THR A 330 11.09 -12.37 15.62
N ASP A 331 10.28 -12.03 16.63
CA ASP A 331 9.00 -11.34 16.42
C ASP A 331 9.16 -10.04 15.61
N GLU A 332 10.31 -9.37 15.75
CA GLU A 332 10.69 -8.15 15.01
C GLU A 332 10.91 -8.42 13.52
N GLU A 333 11.63 -9.48 13.15
CA GLU A 333 11.84 -9.85 11.75
C GLU A 333 10.53 -10.21 11.05
N GLN A 334 9.61 -10.84 11.77
CA GLN A 334 8.28 -11.14 11.25
C GLN A 334 7.48 -9.86 10.99
N ARG A 335 7.45 -8.92 11.93
CA ARG A 335 6.78 -7.61 11.75
C ARG A 335 7.33 -6.85 10.55
N LEU A 336 8.65 -6.81 10.39
CA LEU A 336 9.28 -6.14 9.26
C LEU A 336 8.91 -6.80 7.92
N ARG A 337 8.82 -8.13 7.89
CA ARG A 337 8.38 -8.89 6.69
C ARG A 337 6.91 -8.59 6.36
N GLU A 338 6.03 -8.56 7.35
CA GLU A 338 4.62 -8.22 7.18
C GLU A 338 4.45 -6.78 6.68
N LEU A 339 5.21 -5.83 7.23
CA LEU A 339 5.20 -4.43 6.77
C LEU A 339 5.69 -4.32 5.32
N ARG A 340 6.77 -5.02 4.94
CA ARG A 340 7.24 -5.08 3.55
C ARG A 340 6.16 -5.60 2.60
N LEU A 341 5.47 -6.67 2.99
CA LEU A 341 4.37 -7.22 2.19
C LEU A 341 3.22 -6.21 2.03
N LYS A 342 2.87 -5.46 3.09
CA LYS A 342 1.88 -4.37 3.00
C LYS A 342 2.34 -3.27 2.04
N VAL A 343 3.60 -2.84 2.13
CA VAL A 343 4.20 -1.84 1.23
C VAL A 343 4.19 -2.31 -0.23
N ASP A 344 4.56 -3.55 -0.51
CA ASP A 344 4.53 -4.10 -1.88
C ASP A 344 3.10 -4.20 -2.43
N LYS A 345 2.12 -4.61 -1.60
CA LYS A 345 0.69 -4.59 -1.97
C LYS A 345 0.20 -3.17 -2.27
N MET A 346 0.62 -2.20 -1.47
CA MET A 346 0.28 -0.79 -1.64
C MET A 346 0.86 -0.23 -2.95
N ASP A 347 2.15 -0.48 -3.21
CA ASP A 347 2.88 -0.07 -4.41
C ASP A 347 2.25 -0.64 -5.68
N ALA A 348 2.00 -1.96 -5.69
CA ALA A 348 1.39 -2.62 -6.84
C ALA A 348 -0.07 -2.19 -7.07
N THR A 349 -0.83 -1.90 -6.00
CA THR A 349 -2.19 -1.37 -6.13
C THR A 349 -2.19 0.07 -6.66
N GLN A 350 -1.28 0.93 -6.19
CA GLN A 350 -1.10 2.27 -6.73
C GLN A 350 -0.78 2.25 -8.22
N ASP A 351 0.21 1.44 -8.61
CA ASP A 351 0.60 1.29 -10.01
C ASP A 351 -0.54 0.79 -10.90
N LEU A 352 -1.33 -0.16 -10.41
CA LEU A 352 -2.54 -0.66 -11.08
C LEU A 352 -3.57 0.46 -11.29
N LEU A 353 -3.83 1.28 -10.26
CA LEU A 353 -4.79 2.37 -10.34
C LEU A 353 -4.30 3.50 -11.25
N PHE A 354 -3.02 3.89 -11.20
CA PHE A 354 -2.46 4.84 -12.15
C PHE A 354 -2.66 4.36 -13.59
N THR A 355 -2.33 3.09 -13.87
CA THR A 355 -2.51 2.48 -15.18
C THR A 355 -3.98 2.48 -15.63
N TYR A 356 -4.90 2.16 -14.72
CA TYR A 356 -6.33 2.12 -15.01
C TYR A 356 -6.91 3.51 -15.33
N TYR A 357 -6.51 4.54 -14.58
CA TYR A 357 -7.04 5.88 -14.76
C TYR A 357 -6.40 6.65 -15.92
N ALA A 358 -5.14 6.35 -16.28
CA ALA A 358 -4.38 7.09 -17.30
C ALA A 358 -5.13 7.30 -18.64
N PRO A 359 -5.79 6.30 -19.24
CA PRO A 359 -6.55 6.49 -20.48
C PRO A 359 -7.72 7.48 -20.37
N SER A 360 -8.19 7.82 -19.16
CA SER A 360 -9.30 8.77 -18.97
C SER A 360 -8.87 10.24 -19.05
N PHE A 361 -7.57 10.52 -19.08
CA PHE A 361 -6.99 11.87 -19.05
C PHE A 361 -6.36 12.28 -20.40
N GLU A 362 -7.08 12.02 -21.50
CA GLU A 362 -6.68 12.41 -22.86
C GLU A 362 -6.74 13.94 -23.11
N PRO A 363 -6.03 14.46 -24.13
CA PRO A 363 -6.11 15.87 -24.54
C PRO A 363 -7.55 16.29 -24.84
N GLY A 364 -8.07 17.26 -24.08
CA GLY A 364 -9.46 17.74 -24.18
C GLY A 364 -10.40 17.21 -23.09
N SER A 365 -9.95 16.24 -22.28
CA SER A 365 -10.60 15.87 -21.03
C SER A 365 -10.54 17.04 -20.03
N THR A 366 -11.65 17.31 -19.37
CA THR A 366 -11.81 18.39 -18.39
C THR A 366 -12.37 17.83 -17.08
N PRO A 367 -12.18 18.51 -15.93
CA PRO A 367 -12.80 18.09 -14.67
C PRO A 367 -14.33 17.98 -14.73
N TYR A 368 -14.98 18.68 -15.66
CA TYR A 368 -16.43 18.71 -15.78
C TYR A 368 -17.02 17.56 -16.61
N ASN A 369 -16.30 17.02 -17.58
CA ASN A 369 -16.76 15.90 -18.42
C ASN A 369 -16.12 14.55 -18.06
N ASN A 370 -14.97 14.55 -17.37
CA ASN A 370 -14.27 13.34 -16.97
C ASN A 370 -14.93 12.68 -15.75
N THR A 371 -15.65 11.59 -15.98
CA THR A 371 -16.32 10.81 -14.93
C THR A 371 -15.33 10.11 -14.01
N ALA A 372 -14.18 9.67 -14.52
CA ALA A 372 -13.15 9.02 -13.74
C ALA A 372 -12.48 9.98 -12.75
N TYR A 373 -12.25 11.23 -13.16
CA TYR A 373 -11.80 12.30 -12.25
C TYR A 373 -12.83 12.58 -11.14
N LYS A 374 -14.13 12.66 -11.48
CA LYS A 374 -15.19 12.88 -10.48
C LYS A 374 -15.29 11.74 -9.48
N GLU A 375 -15.15 10.50 -9.94
CA GLU A 375 -15.10 9.31 -9.09
C GLU A 375 -13.88 9.35 -8.15
N MET A 376 -12.70 9.67 -8.68
CA MET A 376 -11.48 9.84 -7.89
C MET A 376 -11.59 10.96 -6.85
N LEU A 377 -12.21 12.10 -7.21
CA LEU A 377 -12.46 13.20 -6.27
C LEU A 377 -13.47 12.79 -5.19
N SER A 378 -14.48 11.98 -5.53
CA SER A 378 -15.41 11.41 -4.55
C SER A 378 -14.69 10.47 -3.58
N HIS A 379 -13.78 9.62 -4.05
CA HIS A 379 -12.95 8.78 -3.17
C HIS A 379 -12.01 9.61 -2.30
N PHE A 380 -11.49 10.71 -2.84
CA PHE A 380 -10.72 11.67 -2.06
C PHE A 380 -11.55 12.23 -0.90
N ASP A 381 -12.77 12.71 -1.17
CA ASP A 381 -13.63 13.31 -0.14
C ASP A 381 -14.07 12.31 0.94
N ASN A 382 -14.37 11.06 0.55
CA ASN A 382 -14.98 10.08 1.43
C ASN A 382 -13.98 9.16 2.15
N PHE A 383 -12.79 8.93 1.57
CA PHE A 383 -11.84 7.95 2.09
C PHE A 383 -10.46 8.56 2.32
N ILE A 384 -9.88 9.28 1.35
CA ILE A 384 -8.48 9.71 1.45
C ILE A 384 -8.34 10.91 2.40
N MET A 385 -9.12 11.97 2.21
CA MET A 385 -9.01 13.21 2.99
C MET A 385 -9.38 13.00 4.46
N THR A 386 -10.31 12.10 4.75
CA THR A 386 -10.78 11.81 6.11
C THR A 386 -9.79 10.98 6.91
N ASN A 387 -8.85 10.31 6.25
CA ASN A 387 -7.84 9.47 6.87
C ASN A 387 -6.46 10.13 6.74
N ARG A 388 -5.59 9.88 7.71
CA ARG A 388 -4.19 10.32 7.64
C ARG A 388 -3.40 9.26 6.85
N SER A 389 -3.55 9.25 5.53
CA SER A 389 -2.86 8.32 4.61
C SER A 389 -1.54 8.95 4.10
N ARG A 390 -0.57 8.14 3.66
CA ARG A 390 0.75 8.61 3.18
C ARG A 390 0.92 8.55 1.65
N HIS A 391 0.27 7.61 0.98
CA HIS A 391 0.49 7.35 -0.45
C HIS A 391 -0.79 7.42 -1.29
N ALA A 392 -1.96 7.05 -0.77
CA ALA A 392 -3.25 6.99 -1.49
C ALA A 392 -3.56 8.27 -2.27
N GLN A 393 -3.30 9.43 -1.65
CA GLN A 393 -3.51 10.77 -2.20
C GLN A 393 -2.71 11.06 -3.48
N PHE A 394 -1.60 10.36 -3.73
CA PHE A 394 -0.77 10.60 -4.90
C PHE A 394 -1.46 10.25 -6.22
N LEU A 395 -2.51 9.42 -6.17
CA LEU A 395 -3.36 9.16 -7.31
C LEU A 395 -3.99 10.46 -7.84
N LEU A 396 -4.62 11.23 -6.94
CA LEU A 396 -5.22 12.52 -7.31
C LEU A 396 -4.15 13.59 -7.57
N PHE A 397 -3.00 13.53 -6.88
CA PHE A 397 -1.88 14.44 -7.10
C PHE A 397 -1.37 14.40 -8.55
N HIS A 398 -1.15 13.21 -9.10
CA HIS A 398 -0.72 13.01 -10.48
C HIS A 398 -1.77 13.53 -11.46
N PHE A 399 -3.00 13.02 -11.35
CA PHE A 399 -4.04 13.33 -12.32
C PHE A 399 -4.53 14.78 -12.26
N ALA A 400 -4.48 15.43 -11.10
CA ALA A 400 -4.77 16.85 -10.97
C ALA A 400 -3.76 17.74 -11.71
N GLN A 401 -2.54 17.27 -11.97
CA GLN A 401 -1.48 18.02 -12.65
C GLN A 401 -1.48 17.85 -14.18
N THR A 402 -2.32 16.97 -14.73
CA THR A 402 -2.38 16.70 -16.17
C THR A 402 -2.82 17.91 -17.01
N SER A 403 -3.59 18.83 -16.42
CA SER A 403 -4.01 20.08 -17.07
C SER A 403 -4.24 21.18 -16.03
N PRO A 404 -3.98 22.46 -16.37
CA PRO A 404 -4.29 23.60 -15.50
C PRO A 404 -5.75 23.64 -15.03
N MET A 405 -6.69 23.12 -15.83
CA MET A 405 -8.10 23.06 -15.45
C MET A 405 -8.33 22.09 -14.28
N TYR A 406 -7.70 20.91 -14.29
CA TYR A 406 -7.79 19.94 -13.20
C TYR A 406 -7.13 20.47 -11.92
N ALA A 407 -5.94 21.08 -12.05
CA ALA A 407 -5.22 21.65 -10.92
C ALA A 407 -6.04 22.75 -10.24
N ARG A 408 -6.62 23.66 -11.04
CA ARG A 408 -7.53 24.69 -10.53
C ARG A 408 -8.78 24.08 -9.88
N HIS A 409 -9.42 23.11 -10.51
CA HIS A 409 -10.62 22.48 -9.95
C HIS A 409 -10.34 21.80 -8.60
N TYR A 410 -9.25 21.04 -8.49
CA TYR A 410 -8.84 20.37 -7.26
C TYR A 410 -8.54 21.39 -6.14
N THR A 411 -7.71 22.39 -6.42
CA THR A 411 -7.32 23.42 -5.45
C THR A 411 -8.52 24.28 -5.00
N SER A 412 -9.39 24.69 -5.92
CA SER A 412 -10.65 25.38 -5.58
C SER A 412 -11.57 24.53 -4.71
N HIS A 413 -11.64 23.21 -4.95
CA HIS A 413 -12.40 22.30 -4.11
C HIS A 413 -11.85 22.22 -2.68
N CYS A 414 -10.54 22.05 -2.51
CA CYS A 414 -9.90 22.07 -1.19
C CYS A 414 -10.03 23.42 -0.47
N LEU A 415 -9.87 24.54 -1.18
CA LEU A 415 -10.04 25.89 -0.61
C LEU A 415 -11.47 26.13 -0.14
N ARG A 416 -12.47 25.70 -0.92
CA ARG A 416 -13.88 25.77 -0.52
C ARG A 416 -14.11 25.00 0.77
N ILE A 417 -13.54 23.79 0.90
CA ILE A 417 -13.64 23.00 2.13
C ILE A 417 -12.95 23.71 3.29
N ALA A 418 -11.73 24.19 3.11
CA ALA A 418 -10.94 24.86 4.15
C ALA A 418 -11.63 26.13 4.69
N CYS A 419 -12.15 26.99 3.79
CA CYS A 419 -12.68 28.30 4.14
C CYS A 419 -14.15 28.27 4.61
N ASP A 420 -14.93 27.23 4.31
CA ASP A 420 -16.33 27.14 4.70
C ASP A 420 -16.49 26.81 6.20
N ARG A 421 -17.02 27.77 6.96
CA ARG A 421 -17.21 27.66 8.42
C ARG A 421 -18.31 26.64 8.81
N ASN A 422 -19.11 26.15 7.87
CA ASN A 422 -20.16 25.15 8.12
C ASN A 422 -19.63 23.70 8.09
N ILE A 423 -18.42 23.49 7.58
CA ILE A 423 -17.80 22.16 7.53
C ILE A 423 -17.10 21.86 8.86
N ALA A 424 -17.07 20.58 9.25
CA ALA A 424 -16.39 20.13 10.46
C ALA A 424 -14.92 20.58 10.51
N SER A 425 -14.47 21.10 11.66
CA SER A 425 -13.15 21.70 11.80
C SER A 425 -11.99 20.80 11.35
N ASN A 426 -12.07 19.49 11.59
CA ASN A 426 -11.02 18.56 11.17
C ASN A 426 -10.88 18.51 9.65
N ASN A 427 -11.99 18.37 8.92
CA ASN A 427 -11.97 18.34 7.45
C ASN A 427 -11.42 19.66 6.88
N ARG A 428 -11.74 20.79 7.51
CA ARG A 428 -11.22 22.11 7.11
C ARG A 428 -9.71 22.21 7.28
N LEU A 429 -9.19 21.75 8.42
CA LEU A 429 -7.76 21.70 8.72
C LEU A 429 -7.03 20.78 7.73
N THR A 430 -7.57 19.59 7.50
CA THR A 430 -7.00 18.63 6.55
C THR A 430 -7.00 19.17 5.13
N ALA A 431 -8.11 19.78 4.67
CA ALA A 431 -8.18 20.41 3.34
C ALA A 431 -7.18 21.57 3.18
N CYS A 432 -6.93 22.35 4.24
CA CYS A 432 -5.90 23.39 4.27
C CYS A 432 -4.50 22.79 4.08
N ALA A 433 -4.20 21.68 4.75
CA ALA A 433 -2.93 20.96 4.60
C ALA A 433 -2.78 20.38 3.17
N TYR A 434 -3.84 19.79 2.61
CA TYR A 434 -3.84 19.27 1.23
C TYR A 434 -3.58 20.35 0.19
N VAL A 435 -4.28 21.50 0.24
CA VAL A 435 -4.06 22.57 -0.74
C VAL A 435 -2.66 23.18 -0.60
N ALA A 436 -2.17 23.37 0.63
CA ALA A 436 -0.84 23.90 0.86
C ALA A 436 0.25 22.96 0.35
N SER A 437 0.13 21.67 0.68
CA SER A 437 1.05 20.64 0.24
C SER A 437 1.04 20.48 -1.28
N PHE A 438 -0.13 20.45 -1.92
CA PHE A 438 -0.24 20.38 -3.37
C PHE A 438 0.41 21.60 -4.03
N THR A 439 0.15 22.80 -3.52
CA THR A 439 0.71 24.04 -4.08
C THR A 439 2.23 24.07 -3.98
N ALA A 440 2.79 23.57 -2.87
CA ALA A 440 4.24 23.49 -2.67
C ALA A 440 4.91 22.42 -3.55
N ARG A 441 4.28 21.24 -3.67
CA ARG A 441 4.91 20.03 -4.21
C ARG A 441 4.58 19.75 -5.68
N ALA A 442 3.44 20.21 -6.20
CA ALA A 442 3.05 19.99 -7.58
C ALA A 442 3.88 20.87 -8.53
N SER A 443 4.79 20.27 -9.31
CA SER A 443 5.71 21.03 -10.18
C SER A 443 5.02 21.59 -11.44
N ARG A 444 3.96 20.94 -11.93
CA ARG A 444 3.32 21.30 -13.22
C ARG A 444 2.23 22.36 -13.10
N ILE A 445 1.98 22.92 -11.90
CA ILE A 445 0.99 23.99 -11.73
C ILE A 445 1.57 25.34 -12.13
N SER A 446 0.76 26.17 -12.79
CA SER A 446 1.17 27.50 -13.24
C SER A 446 1.43 28.45 -12.05
N THR A 447 2.40 29.36 -12.22
CA THR A 447 2.69 30.48 -11.30
C THR A 447 1.43 31.29 -10.95
N LYS A 448 0.56 31.53 -11.94
CA LYS A 448 -0.72 32.22 -11.72
C LYS A 448 -1.59 31.52 -10.67
N LEU A 449 -1.70 30.19 -10.75
CA LEU A 449 -2.49 29.41 -9.80
C LEU A 449 -1.86 29.43 -8.40
N VAL A 450 -0.53 29.36 -8.29
CA VAL A 450 0.18 29.51 -7.00
C VAL A 450 -0.14 30.86 -6.36
N ARG A 451 -0.04 31.95 -7.13
CA ARG A 451 -0.37 33.30 -6.68
C ARG A 451 -1.85 33.43 -6.25
N GLU A 452 -2.78 32.89 -7.04
CA GLU A 452 -4.22 32.86 -6.73
C GLU A 452 -4.51 32.15 -5.38
N ILE A 453 -3.89 30.99 -5.15
CA ILE A 453 -4.05 30.22 -3.91
C ILE A 453 -3.46 30.98 -2.72
N THR A 454 -2.22 31.47 -2.85
CA THR A 454 -1.54 32.23 -1.80
C THR A 454 -2.33 33.48 -1.41
N GLN A 455 -2.81 34.25 -2.38
CA GLN A 455 -3.63 35.44 -2.12
C GLN A 455 -4.94 35.09 -1.40
N THR A 456 -5.60 33.99 -1.80
CA THR A 456 -6.82 33.51 -1.13
C THR A 456 -6.54 33.17 0.34
N LEU A 457 -5.44 32.45 0.61
CA LEU A 457 -5.02 32.11 1.97
C LEU A 457 -4.61 33.35 2.78
N CYS A 458 -3.95 34.34 2.19
CA CYS A 458 -3.61 35.61 2.83
C CYS A 458 -4.86 36.39 3.27
N VAL A 459 -5.84 36.54 2.37
CA VAL A 459 -7.12 37.20 2.68
C VAL A 459 -7.83 36.46 3.81
N TYR A 460 -7.84 35.13 3.74
CA TYR A 460 -8.48 34.30 4.76
C TYR A 460 -7.78 34.39 6.13
N LEU A 461 -6.45 34.40 6.15
CA LEU A 461 -5.65 34.59 7.36
C LEU A 461 -5.97 35.94 8.02
N ASP A 462 -6.03 37.01 7.24
CA ASP A 462 -6.27 38.36 7.75
C ASP A 462 -7.72 38.56 8.25
N ASP A 463 -8.72 37.95 7.60
CA ASP A 463 -10.10 37.91 8.09
C ASP A 463 -10.20 37.24 9.46
N MET A 464 -9.51 36.12 9.64
CA MET A 464 -9.43 35.44 10.94
C MET A 464 -8.71 36.31 11.98
N ARG A 465 -7.62 37.01 11.61
CA ARG A 465 -6.97 37.96 12.52
C ARG A 465 -7.92 39.04 12.99
N HIS A 466 -8.63 39.70 12.07
CA HIS A 466 -9.61 40.72 12.41
C HIS A 466 -10.72 40.21 13.34
N THR A 467 -11.11 38.94 13.18
CA THR A 467 -12.12 38.29 14.01
C THR A 467 -11.60 37.93 15.41
N TYR A 468 -10.39 37.39 15.51
CA TYR A 468 -9.85 36.80 16.74
C TYR A 468 -9.05 37.78 17.60
N GLU A 469 -8.28 38.68 16.98
CA GLU A 469 -7.34 39.59 17.65
C GLU A 469 -7.98 40.47 18.74
N PRO A 470 -9.19 41.06 18.57
CA PRO A 470 -9.78 41.95 19.58
C PRO A 470 -10.03 41.28 20.95
N ASN A 471 -10.28 39.97 20.95
CA ASN A 471 -10.58 39.19 22.15
C ASN A 471 -9.45 38.21 22.50
N CYS A 472 -8.33 38.26 21.79
CA CYS A 472 -7.22 37.34 21.98
C CYS A 472 -6.42 37.72 23.22
N ARG A 473 -6.11 36.71 24.05
CA ARG A 473 -5.28 36.87 25.26
C ARG A 473 -3.85 36.36 25.09
N GLY A 474 -3.49 35.93 23.88
CA GLY A 474 -2.22 35.32 23.56
C GLY A 474 -2.37 34.07 22.68
N PRO A 475 -1.25 33.41 22.35
CA PRO A 475 -1.24 32.22 21.50
C PRO A 475 -1.96 31.03 22.16
N ASP A 476 -3.00 30.52 21.51
CA ASP A 476 -3.72 29.30 21.90
C ASP A 476 -4.05 28.43 20.68
N ARG A 477 -3.32 27.31 20.50
CA ARG A 477 -3.47 26.36 19.39
C ARG A 477 -4.89 25.85 19.23
N LYS A 478 -5.62 25.59 20.31
CA LYS A 478 -6.97 24.99 20.24
C LYS A 478 -8.01 26.03 19.86
N ALA A 479 -7.91 27.24 20.42
CA ALA A 479 -8.85 28.32 20.14
C ALA A 479 -8.74 28.85 18.70
N TYR A 480 -7.54 28.87 18.12
CA TYR A 480 -7.26 29.46 16.81
C TYR A 480 -6.62 28.47 15.82
N SER A 481 -7.01 27.19 15.88
CA SER A 481 -6.39 26.10 15.10
C SER A 481 -6.31 26.39 13.60
N MET A 482 -7.41 26.86 12.99
CA MET A 482 -7.45 27.19 11.56
C MET A 482 -6.56 28.37 11.20
N TYR A 483 -6.45 29.36 12.09
CA TYR A 483 -5.57 30.52 11.90
C TYR A 483 -4.10 30.07 11.80
N TYR A 484 -3.65 29.23 12.74
CA TYR A 484 -2.29 28.69 12.69
C TYR A 484 -2.07 27.74 11.53
N ALA A 485 -3.04 26.89 11.18
CA ALA A 485 -2.93 26.02 10.02
C ALA A 485 -2.78 26.81 8.71
N THR A 486 -3.50 27.92 8.57
CA THR A 486 -3.40 28.82 7.41
C THR A 486 -2.06 29.56 7.40
N ALA A 487 -1.57 30.02 8.56
CA ALA A 487 -0.25 30.64 8.66
C ALA A 487 0.87 29.64 8.30
N GLN A 488 0.82 28.42 8.84
CA GLN A 488 1.76 27.35 8.53
C GLN A 488 1.72 26.96 7.05
N ALA A 489 0.53 26.90 6.44
CA ALA A 489 0.36 26.69 5.01
C ALA A 489 1.07 27.77 4.18
N LEU A 490 0.93 29.04 4.54
CA LEU A 490 1.59 30.16 3.85
C LEU A 490 3.11 30.11 4.01
N PHE A 491 3.62 29.82 5.21
CA PHE A 491 5.06 29.62 5.42
C PHE A 491 5.60 28.47 4.58
N TYR A 492 4.89 27.34 4.55
CA TYR A 492 5.27 26.17 3.77
C TYR A 492 5.27 26.46 2.26
N ILE A 493 4.21 27.07 1.73
CA ILE A 493 4.16 27.46 0.30
C ILE A 493 5.31 28.43 -0.02
N PHE A 494 5.58 29.41 0.84
CA PHE A 494 6.68 30.36 0.64
C PHE A 494 8.02 29.63 0.53
N CYS A 495 8.34 28.74 1.47
CA CYS A 495 9.59 27.99 1.47
C CYS A 495 9.83 27.23 0.15
N PHE A 496 8.79 26.63 -0.44
CA PHE A 496 8.90 25.85 -1.67
C PHE A 496 8.75 26.66 -2.97
N ARG A 497 7.95 27.74 -2.95
CA ARG A 497 7.45 28.43 -4.16
C ARG A 497 7.72 29.92 -4.16
N TRP A 498 8.65 30.43 -3.33
CA TRP A 498 8.96 31.86 -3.28
C TRP A 498 9.22 32.49 -4.66
N ARG A 499 9.82 31.75 -5.60
CA ARG A 499 10.07 32.20 -6.99
C ARG A 499 8.78 32.56 -7.72
N ASP A 500 7.71 31.79 -7.50
CA ASP A 500 6.39 32.07 -8.08
C ASP A 500 5.70 33.29 -7.44
N LEU A 501 6.18 33.75 -6.28
CA LEU A 501 5.61 34.87 -5.51
C LEU A 501 6.29 36.21 -5.79
N ILE A 502 7.30 36.22 -6.66
CA ILE A 502 7.94 37.44 -7.17
C ILE A 502 7.08 37.98 -8.32
N GLU A 503 6.86 39.29 -8.38
CA GLU A 503 6.19 39.92 -9.52
C GLU A 503 7.06 39.86 -10.77
N GLU A 504 6.45 39.53 -11.91
CA GLU A 504 7.15 39.66 -13.19
C GLU A 504 7.48 41.14 -13.43
N PRO A 505 8.73 41.48 -13.81
CA PRO A 505 9.13 42.86 -14.05
C PRO A 505 8.34 43.42 -15.24
N SER A 506 7.26 44.14 -14.93
CA SER A 506 6.35 44.73 -15.92
C SER A 506 6.91 46.01 -16.55
N SER A 507 8.07 46.48 -16.08
CA SER A 507 8.82 47.62 -16.61
C SER A 507 10.30 47.29 -16.69
N VAL A 508 10.71 46.65 -17.78
CA VAL A 508 12.12 46.39 -18.07
C VAL A 508 12.80 47.75 -18.32
N SER A 509 13.58 48.25 -17.35
CA SER A 509 14.84 48.89 -17.74
C SER A 509 15.63 47.83 -18.50
N SER A 510 16.19 48.19 -19.65
CA SER A 510 16.94 47.30 -20.57
C SER A 510 18.00 46.40 -19.91
N ASP A 511 18.35 46.68 -18.66
CA ASP A 511 19.42 46.06 -17.90
C ASP A 511 18.96 44.82 -17.09
N ASP A 512 17.64 44.56 -16.95
CA ASP A 512 17.10 43.44 -16.14
C ASP A 512 16.62 42.23 -16.96
N GLU A 513 16.68 42.32 -18.28
CA GLU A 513 16.21 41.27 -19.18
C GLU A 513 17.14 40.05 -19.11
N GLY A 514 16.69 38.96 -18.46
CA GLY A 514 17.43 37.70 -18.33
C GLY A 514 18.13 37.48 -16.99
N MET A 515 18.03 38.43 -16.05
CA MET A 515 18.54 38.27 -14.68
C MET A 515 17.63 37.35 -13.85
N SER A 516 18.19 36.38 -13.15
CA SER A 516 17.45 35.57 -12.18
C SER A 516 17.16 36.36 -10.90
N ALA A 517 16.20 35.91 -10.09
CA ALA A 517 15.91 36.53 -8.79
C ALA A 517 17.16 36.54 -7.89
N GLU A 518 17.96 35.49 -7.99
CA GLU A 518 19.23 35.37 -7.29
C GLU A 518 20.28 36.38 -7.78
N ASP A 519 20.32 36.69 -9.08
CA ASP A 519 21.25 37.71 -9.62
C ASP A 519 20.87 39.12 -9.15
N ILE A 520 19.57 39.43 -9.10
CA ILE A 520 19.05 40.70 -8.55
C ILE A 520 19.48 40.88 -7.09
N LEU A 521 19.40 39.82 -6.29
CA LEU A 521 19.85 39.83 -4.89
C LEU A 521 21.37 40.01 -4.77
N ALA A 522 22.15 39.39 -5.66
CA ALA A 522 23.61 39.51 -5.68
C ALA A 522 24.08 40.95 -5.99
N GLU A 523 23.34 41.67 -6.84
CA GLU A 523 23.55 43.10 -7.09
C GLU A 523 23.08 44.00 -5.93
N GLY A 524 22.53 43.41 -4.87
CA GLY A 524 22.06 44.13 -3.70
C GLY A 524 20.71 44.82 -3.88
N ARG A 525 19.94 44.47 -4.93
CA ARG A 525 18.59 44.99 -5.17
C ARG A 525 17.54 44.15 -4.46
N ASP A 526 16.41 44.77 -4.12
CA ASP A 526 15.29 44.09 -3.48
C ASP A 526 14.34 43.48 -4.51
N LEU A 527 13.79 42.30 -4.21
CA LEU A 527 12.81 41.62 -5.05
C LEU A 527 11.42 42.27 -4.91
N SER A 528 10.69 42.41 -6.03
CA SER A 528 9.27 42.79 -6.00
C SER A 528 8.40 41.58 -5.73
N TRP A 529 7.58 41.64 -4.68
CA TRP A 529 6.70 40.55 -4.27
C TRP A 529 5.26 40.83 -4.67
N ILE A 530 4.46 39.78 -4.87
CA ILE A 530 3.03 39.96 -5.17
C ILE A 530 2.36 40.88 -4.14
N SER A 531 1.61 41.87 -4.65
CA SER A 531 0.94 42.88 -3.84
C SER A 531 0.24 42.31 -2.59
N GLY A 532 0.54 42.89 -1.42
CA GLY A 532 -0.12 42.57 -0.16
C GLY A 532 0.46 41.39 0.62
N LEU A 533 1.31 40.55 0.02
CA LEU A 533 1.88 39.37 0.70
C LEU A 533 2.77 39.77 1.89
N LYS A 534 3.72 40.68 1.66
CA LYS A 534 4.66 41.15 2.68
C LYS A 534 3.93 41.82 3.84
N GLU A 535 2.98 42.71 3.54
CA GLU A 535 2.19 43.44 4.53
C GLU A 535 1.32 42.50 5.36
N THR A 536 0.66 41.52 4.70
CA THR A 536 -0.25 40.59 5.37
C THR A 536 0.50 39.67 6.33
N LEU A 537 1.61 39.06 5.88
CA LEU A 537 2.44 38.23 6.75
C LEU A 537 3.05 39.04 7.88
N ASN A 538 3.56 40.25 7.61
CA ASN A 538 4.13 41.11 8.64
C ASN A 538 3.12 41.45 9.74
N LYS A 539 1.88 41.86 9.39
CA LYS A 539 0.81 42.15 10.36
C LYS A 539 0.47 40.92 11.21
N ASN A 540 0.33 39.76 10.58
CA ASN A 540 -0.05 38.52 11.25
C ASN A 540 1.04 38.00 12.19
N MET A 541 2.31 38.08 11.81
CA MET A 541 3.43 37.66 12.65
C MET A 541 3.62 38.57 13.89
N HIS A 542 3.24 39.84 13.78
CA HIS A 542 3.27 40.79 14.91
C HIS A 542 1.99 40.78 15.75
N SER A 543 0.96 40.02 15.36
CA SER A 543 -0.28 39.89 16.11
C SER A 543 -0.05 39.21 17.46
N ILE A 544 -0.91 39.52 18.43
CA ILE A 544 -0.93 38.89 19.76
C ILE A 544 -1.12 37.36 19.70
N MET A 545 -1.71 36.83 18.63
CA MET A 545 -1.83 35.38 18.41
C MET A 545 -0.50 34.70 18.11
N ASN A 546 0.52 35.45 17.64
CA ASN A 546 1.90 34.98 17.48
C ASN A 546 2.04 33.61 16.75
N PRO A 547 1.71 33.55 15.44
CA PRO A 547 1.79 32.30 14.67
C PRO A 547 3.20 31.70 14.63
N LEU A 548 4.25 32.52 14.71
CA LEU A 548 5.66 32.06 14.74
C LEU A 548 5.99 31.21 15.97
N LYS A 549 5.21 31.30 17.06
CA LYS A 549 5.42 30.47 18.26
C LYS A 549 4.66 29.14 18.19
N VAL A 550 3.48 29.14 17.55
CA VAL A 550 2.55 28.00 17.55
C VAL A 550 2.72 27.09 16.33
N CYS A 551 3.12 27.63 15.18
CA CYS A 551 3.43 26.81 14.00
C CYS A 551 4.66 25.92 14.28
N SER A 552 4.82 24.86 13.49
CA SER A 552 5.91 23.90 13.64
C SER A 552 7.29 24.57 13.57
N ALA A 553 8.15 24.28 14.55
CA ALA A 553 9.47 24.92 14.66
C ALA A 553 10.37 24.71 13.42
N PRO A 554 10.46 23.51 12.81
CA PRO A 554 11.22 23.31 11.57
C PRO A 554 10.76 24.21 10.43
N ILE A 555 9.43 24.33 10.23
CA ILE A 555 8.87 25.15 9.14
C ILE A 555 9.13 26.64 9.39
N VAL A 556 8.97 27.08 10.64
CA VAL A 556 9.22 28.47 11.02
C VAL A 556 10.72 28.81 10.89
N GLY A 557 11.60 27.88 11.26
CA GLY A 557 13.05 28.01 11.09
C GLY A 557 13.43 28.17 9.63
N GLU A 558 12.97 27.28 8.75
CA GLU A 558 13.22 27.37 7.31
C GLU A 558 12.60 28.62 6.69
N PHE A 559 11.40 29.01 7.10
CA PHE A 559 10.80 30.26 6.66
C PHE A 559 11.65 31.47 7.08
N ALA A 560 12.15 31.51 8.31
CA ALA A 560 12.99 32.61 8.79
C ALA A 560 14.31 32.71 8.03
N LYS A 561 14.97 31.56 7.81
CA LYS A 561 16.17 31.41 7.01
C LYS A 561 15.97 31.96 5.59
N ILE A 562 15.00 31.40 4.86
CA ILE A 562 14.74 31.78 3.46
C ILE A 562 14.26 33.23 3.37
N SER A 563 13.38 33.67 4.26
CA SER A 563 12.86 35.05 4.28
C SER A 563 13.97 36.09 4.50
N ASN A 564 14.96 35.77 5.33
CA ASN A 564 16.11 36.63 5.55
C ASN A 564 17.04 36.66 4.33
N HIS A 565 17.38 35.48 3.78
CA HIS A 565 18.22 35.36 2.58
C HIS A 565 17.66 36.17 1.41
N LEU A 566 16.34 36.08 1.19
CA LEU A 566 15.65 36.76 0.09
C LEU A 566 15.32 38.24 0.39
N ARG A 567 15.79 38.79 1.52
CA ARG A 567 15.45 40.16 2.00
C ARG A 567 13.94 40.44 2.06
N PHE A 568 13.15 39.39 2.27
CA PHE A 568 11.70 39.48 2.34
C PHE A 568 11.25 40.09 3.66
N LEU A 569 11.49 39.40 4.77
CA LEU A 569 11.19 39.82 6.14
C LEU A 569 12.26 39.29 7.12
N TYR A 570 12.73 40.14 8.03
CA TYR A 570 13.61 39.74 9.12
C TYR A 570 12.78 39.38 10.37
N VAL A 571 12.75 38.10 10.73
CA VAL A 571 11.90 37.58 11.82
C VAL A 571 12.68 37.03 13.02
N PHE A 572 14.01 36.94 12.95
CA PHE A 572 14.84 36.37 14.03
C PHE A 572 14.68 37.10 15.37
N SER A 573 14.49 38.42 15.36
CA SER A 573 14.18 39.18 16.58
C SER A 573 12.86 38.76 17.23
N LEU A 574 11.85 38.41 16.43
CA LEU A 574 10.58 37.86 16.91
C LEU A 574 10.78 36.45 17.46
N LEU A 575 11.57 35.61 16.79
CA LEU A 575 11.89 34.25 17.26
C LEU A 575 12.63 34.28 18.61
N GLU A 576 13.59 35.18 18.77
CA GLU A 576 14.31 35.35 20.03
C GLU A 576 13.38 35.82 21.16
N ARG A 577 12.45 36.73 20.87
CA ARG A 577 11.41 37.12 21.83
C ARG A 577 10.48 35.95 22.19
N ASN A 578 10.17 35.08 21.22
CA ASN A 578 9.31 33.92 21.38
C ASN A 578 9.89 32.83 22.27
N LYS A 579 11.21 32.75 22.42
CA LYS A 579 11.87 31.84 23.40
C LYS A 579 11.43 32.11 24.84
N ARG A 580 11.02 33.36 25.16
CA ARG A 580 10.56 33.76 26.50
C ARG A 580 9.08 33.45 26.76
N ILE A 581 8.31 33.11 25.73
CA ILE A 581 6.88 32.82 25.81
C ILE A 581 6.69 31.32 26.04
N ARG A 582 5.98 30.92 27.09
CA ARG A 582 5.60 29.52 27.36
C ARG A 582 4.14 29.29 27.04
N LEU A 583 3.84 28.33 26.16
CA LEU A 583 2.47 28.06 25.71
C LEU A 583 1.62 27.37 26.80
N GLY A 584 2.24 26.49 27.60
CA GLY A 584 1.56 25.72 28.65
C GLY A 584 0.99 26.56 29.82
N GLN A 585 1.55 27.75 30.08
CA GLN A 585 1.09 28.62 31.17
C GLN A 585 -0.08 29.54 30.78
N MET A 586 -0.32 29.76 29.48
CA MET A 586 -1.42 30.61 29.02
C MET A 586 -2.75 29.83 28.96
N SER A 587 -2.70 28.53 28.65
CA SER A 587 -3.87 27.65 28.54
C SER A 587 -4.59 27.39 29.89
N SER A 588 -3.95 27.65 31.03
CA SER A 588 -4.50 27.43 32.38
C SER A 588 -5.31 28.60 32.92
N SER A 589 -5.35 29.74 32.23
CA SER A 589 -6.08 30.93 32.71
C SER A 589 -7.61 30.88 32.48
N VAL A 590 -8.12 29.85 31.79
CA VAL A 590 -9.51 29.75 31.31
C VAL A 590 -10.50 29.10 32.30
N SER A 591 -10.07 28.60 33.47
CA SER A 591 -11.00 28.15 34.52
C SER A 591 -11.45 29.28 35.46
N HIS A 592 -12.03 30.35 34.90
CA HIS A 592 -12.76 31.38 35.67
C HIS A 592 -14.28 31.19 35.59
N ALA A 593 -14.74 29.96 35.84
CA ALA A 593 -16.15 29.65 36.09
C ALA A 593 -16.27 28.59 37.20
N GLY A 594 -15.97 28.99 38.43
CA GLY A 594 -16.58 28.41 39.66
C GLY A 594 -16.32 26.95 40.02
N GLY A 595 -15.44 26.21 39.34
CA GLY A 595 -14.99 24.88 39.74
C GLY A 595 -13.55 24.91 40.24
N ILE A 596 -13.32 24.56 41.50
CA ILE A 596 -11.98 24.28 42.02
C ILE A 596 -11.49 23.01 41.31
N ASP A 597 -10.66 23.17 40.28
CA ASP A 597 -9.98 22.03 39.67
C ASP A 597 -8.62 21.85 40.36
N ILE A 598 -8.58 20.86 41.26
CA ILE A 598 -7.37 20.43 41.96
C ILE A 598 -6.46 19.77 40.92
N GLY A 599 -5.47 20.52 40.46
CA GLY A 599 -4.18 19.99 40.03
C GLY A 599 -4.18 19.12 38.78
N ARG A 600 -4.13 19.76 37.61
CA ARG A 600 -3.19 19.27 36.58
C ARG A 600 -1.81 19.82 36.92
N ARG A 601 -1.13 19.13 37.83
CA ARG A 601 0.31 19.32 38.09
C ARG A 601 1.02 19.14 36.75
N GLU A 602 1.85 20.10 36.34
CA GLU A 602 2.79 19.91 35.23
C GLU A 602 3.44 18.54 35.42
N THR A 603 3.21 17.62 34.48
CA THR A 603 3.81 16.29 34.60
C THR A 603 5.30 16.44 34.36
N ALA A 604 6.13 15.56 34.93
CA ALA A 604 7.57 15.56 34.63
C ALA A 604 7.85 15.39 33.12
N TRP A 605 6.87 14.88 32.37
CA TRP A 605 6.86 14.78 30.91
C TRP A 605 6.75 16.15 30.23
N ASP A 606 5.86 17.04 30.67
CA ASP A 606 5.72 18.41 30.12
C ASP A 606 6.99 19.25 30.28
N ARG A 607 7.81 18.98 31.30
CA ARG A 607 9.13 19.62 31.49
C ARG A 607 10.21 19.06 30.57
N LYS A 608 10.04 17.84 30.04
CA LYS A 608 11.01 17.14 29.19
C LYS A 608 10.73 17.35 27.68
N THR A 609 9.47 17.49 27.27
CA THR A 609 9.07 17.79 25.87
C THR A 609 8.81 19.28 25.57
N GLY A 610 8.77 20.15 26.59
CA GLY A 610 8.67 21.60 26.40
C GLY A 610 7.37 22.08 25.72
N ASP A 611 7.46 23.06 24.82
CA ASP A 611 6.30 23.64 24.12
C ASP A 611 5.80 22.78 22.94
N VAL A 612 6.47 21.66 22.62
CA VAL A 612 6.23 20.86 21.39
C VAL A 612 4.78 20.38 21.28
N HIS A 613 4.17 19.92 22.38
CA HIS A 613 2.75 19.49 22.38
C HIS A 613 1.76 20.63 22.10
N HIS A 614 2.17 21.88 22.31
CA HIS A 614 1.37 23.08 22.06
C HIS A 614 1.60 23.65 20.66
N GLN A 615 2.61 23.16 19.93
CA GLN A 615 2.89 23.53 18.54
C GLN A 615 2.11 22.65 17.55
N LEU A 616 2.02 23.11 16.31
CA LEU A 616 1.51 22.30 15.20
C LEU A 616 2.55 21.28 14.76
N GLU A 617 2.06 20.10 14.38
CA GLU A 617 2.87 19.10 13.68
C GLU A 617 3.19 19.61 12.27
N PRO A 618 4.39 19.30 11.73
CA PRO A 618 4.77 19.60 10.35
C PRO A 618 4.12 18.63 9.35
N TYR A 619 2.84 18.27 9.54
CA TYR A 619 2.17 17.31 8.68
C TYR A 619 1.69 17.95 7.37
N PHE A 620 2.18 17.43 6.24
CA PHE A 620 1.72 17.77 4.90
C PHE A 620 1.45 16.51 4.08
N PRO A 621 0.27 16.34 3.46
CA PRO A 621 -0.09 15.07 2.82
C PRO A 621 0.79 14.62 1.65
N PHE A 622 1.45 15.52 0.93
CA PHE A 622 2.36 15.16 -0.18
C PHE A 622 3.81 15.26 0.24
N ASP A 623 4.18 14.59 1.33
CA ASP A 623 5.58 14.34 1.67
C ASP A 623 6.20 13.26 0.76
N PRO A 624 7.55 13.12 0.73
CA PRO A 624 8.22 12.31 -0.30
C PRO A 624 7.63 10.92 -0.48
N TYR A 625 7.43 10.56 -1.75
CA TYR A 625 6.81 9.30 -2.14
C TYR A 625 7.86 8.19 -2.25
N ASN A 626 7.76 7.18 -1.38
CA ASN A 626 8.80 6.17 -1.19
C ASN A 626 8.46 4.79 -1.78
N LEU A 627 7.34 4.65 -2.50
CA LEU A 627 6.98 3.40 -3.17
C LEU A 627 7.81 3.24 -4.44
N SER A 628 8.30 2.03 -4.70
CA SER A 628 9.37 1.78 -5.67
C SER A 628 8.90 1.69 -7.12
N GLN A 629 7.82 0.96 -7.38
CA GLN A 629 7.31 0.65 -8.72
C GLN A 629 6.49 1.82 -9.24
N SER A 630 5.55 2.29 -8.43
CA SER A 630 4.60 3.36 -8.76
C SER A 630 5.25 4.75 -8.80
N ARG A 631 6.44 4.94 -8.22
CA ARG A 631 7.17 6.23 -8.27
C ARG A 631 7.42 6.73 -9.68
N ARG A 632 7.54 5.83 -10.67
CA ARG A 632 7.69 6.19 -12.10
C ARG A 632 6.61 7.16 -12.61
N TRP A 633 5.40 7.10 -12.04
CA TRP A 633 4.29 7.98 -12.40
C TRP A 633 4.46 9.42 -11.93
N LEU A 634 5.33 9.65 -10.95
CA LEU A 634 5.54 10.97 -10.32
C LEU A 634 6.86 11.63 -10.77
N GLU A 635 7.60 10.98 -11.66
CA GLU A 635 8.86 11.50 -12.18
C GLU A 635 8.64 12.82 -12.94
N GLY A 636 9.39 13.85 -12.54
CA GLY A 636 9.25 15.20 -13.11
C GLY A 636 7.93 15.90 -12.77
N GLU A 637 7.12 15.36 -11.85
CA GLU A 637 5.89 15.99 -11.36
C GLU A 637 6.01 16.51 -9.93
N TYR A 638 7.01 16.04 -9.18
CA TYR A 638 7.18 16.34 -7.77
C TYR A 638 8.32 17.34 -7.52
N ASN A 639 8.00 18.45 -6.84
CA ASN A 639 8.96 19.47 -6.39
C ASN A 639 9.61 19.02 -5.07
N THR A 640 10.84 18.50 -5.17
CA THR A 640 11.65 18.14 -4.02
C THR A 640 12.17 19.38 -3.29
N TRP A 641 12.39 19.24 -1.98
CA TRP A 641 12.98 20.31 -1.19
C TRP A 641 14.40 20.63 -1.69
N LYS A 642 14.70 21.92 -1.85
CA LYS A 642 16.00 22.44 -2.28
C LYS A 642 16.24 23.79 -1.61
N LEU A 643 17.42 24.00 -1.05
CA LEU A 643 17.81 25.30 -0.51
C LEU A 643 17.90 26.36 -1.64
N PRO A 644 17.55 27.64 -1.37
CA PRO A 644 17.88 28.74 -2.27
C PRO A 644 19.38 28.77 -2.58
N ARG A 645 19.73 29.12 -3.83
CA ARG A 645 21.15 29.23 -4.23
C ARG A 645 21.83 30.32 -3.39
N GLY A 646 23.06 30.05 -2.95
CA GLY A 646 23.86 30.96 -2.12
C GLY A 646 23.57 30.89 -0.62
N MET A 647 22.68 29.99 -0.18
CA MET A 647 22.47 29.69 1.23
C MET A 647 23.35 28.50 1.64
N LYS A 648 24.22 28.67 2.65
CA LYS A 648 25.05 27.58 3.21
C LYS A 648 24.17 26.54 3.93
N GLN A 649 24.55 25.27 3.88
CA GLN A 649 23.94 24.25 4.75
C GLN A 649 24.60 24.34 6.13
N GLU A 650 23.84 24.14 7.20
CA GLU A 650 24.40 24.20 8.57
C GLU A 650 25.48 23.12 8.82
N GLU A 651 25.52 22.06 8.02
CA GLU A 651 26.61 21.06 8.03
C GLU A 651 27.96 21.64 7.56
N ASP A 652 27.97 22.76 6.83
CA ASP A 652 29.20 23.43 6.38
C ASP A 652 29.79 24.35 7.46
N GLU A 653 29.10 24.59 8.58
CA GLU A 653 29.55 25.49 9.67
C GLU A 653 30.25 24.75 10.82
N GLU A 654 30.16 23.41 10.90
CA GLU A 654 30.85 22.62 11.95
C GLU A 654 32.28 22.20 11.56
N GLU A 655 32.74 22.40 10.32
CA GLU A 655 34.11 22.07 9.87
C GLU A 655 35.10 23.27 9.84
N GLU A 656 34.67 24.50 10.17
CA GLU A 656 35.53 25.70 10.09
C GLU A 656 36.05 26.23 11.45
N ASP A 657 35.86 25.52 12.57
CA ASP A 657 36.28 25.95 13.93
C ASP A 657 37.33 25.03 14.59
N GLU A 658 38.23 24.40 13.82
CA GLU A 658 39.47 23.80 14.32
C GLU A 658 40.69 24.22 13.49
N ASP A 659 41.06 25.50 13.51
CA ASP A 659 42.44 25.95 13.27
C ASP A 659 42.58 27.43 13.65
N ASP A 660 42.73 27.68 14.95
CA ASP A 660 43.19 28.99 15.46
C ASP A 660 44.24 28.74 16.56
N SER A 661 45.38 28.18 16.14
CA SER A 661 46.65 28.31 16.86
C SER A 661 47.63 29.07 15.99
N ASP A 662 47.42 30.38 15.88
CA ASP A 662 48.32 31.27 15.15
C ASP A 662 49.57 31.53 15.99
N ASP A 663 50.71 31.17 15.39
CA ASP A 663 52.07 31.38 15.84
C ASP A 663 52.36 32.88 15.99
N THR A 664 52.73 33.32 17.20
CA THR A 664 53.43 34.60 17.38
C THR A 664 54.89 34.45 16.94
N GLU A 665 55.18 34.86 15.70
CA GLU A 665 56.53 35.16 15.22
C GLU A 665 57.05 36.45 15.88
N ASP A 666 57.93 36.34 16.87
CA ASP A 666 58.74 37.46 17.36
C ASP A 666 60.08 37.54 16.59
N GLU A 667 60.28 38.71 15.98
CA GLU A 667 61.49 39.21 15.29
C GLU A 667 62.80 38.94 16.06
N TYR A 668 63.76 38.34 15.36
CA TYR A 668 65.18 38.43 15.71
C TYR A 668 65.91 39.32 14.70
N ASP A 669 66.46 40.44 15.16
CA ASP A 669 67.64 41.06 14.55
C ASP A 669 68.75 41.21 15.60
N SER A 670 69.98 41.14 15.10
CA SER A 670 71.23 40.79 15.77
C SER A 670 71.67 41.68 16.92
N ASP A 671 72.35 41.09 17.92
CA ASP A 671 73.69 41.58 18.29
C ASP A 671 74.49 40.57 19.15
N ALA A 672 75.80 40.70 19.03
CA ALA A 672 76.81 39.74 19.42
C ALA A 672 77.27 39.80 20.90
N GLU A 673 78.02 38.76 21.26
CA GLU A 673 79.05 38.65 22.30
C GLU A 673 78.68 38.15 23.71
N SER A 674 79.24 36.95 23.96
CA SER A 674 80.11 36.62 25.12
C SER A 674 79.47 36.06 26.40
N ILE A 675 79.70 34.76 26.56
CA ILE A 675 79.71 34.01 27.82
C ILE A 675 80.97 34.39 28.61
N PRO A 676 80.90 34.44 29.95
CA PRO A 676 81.99 33.91 30.76
C PRO A 676 81.56 32.65 31.54
N GLU A 677 82.46 31.68 31.52
CA GLU A 677 82.60 30.57 32.46
C GLU A 677 82.42 31.04 33.91
N ASP A 678 81.84 30.22 34.80
CA ASP A 678 82.64 29.54 35.82
C ASP A 678 81.82 28.64 36.80
N LEU A 679 82.43 27.50 37.11
CA LEU A 679 82.49 26.80 38.42
C LEU A 679 81.22 26.30 39.16
N THR A 680 81.11 24.96 39.17
CA THR A 680 81.25 24.04 40.34
C THR A 680 80.07 23.14 40.77
N ARG A 681 80.37 21.83 40.64
CA ARG A 681 80.23 20.74 41.63
C ARG A 681 78.82 20.21 41.99
N GLU A 682 78.52 19.07 41.38
CA GLU A 682 78.01 17.79 41.94
C GLU A 682 78.21 17.53 43.47
N PRO A 683 77.62 16.46 44.06
CA PRO A 683 76.36 15.73 43.78
C PRO A 683 75.67 15.26 45.11
N THR A 684 74.93 14.14 45.06
CA THR A 684 74.32 13.31 46.14
C THR A 684 72.87 13.67 46.52
N GLY A 685 71.91 12.75 46.66
CA GLY A 685 71.90 11.29 46.58
C GLY A 685 70.70 10.76 47.41
N MET A 686 70.11 9.65 46.94
CA MET A 686 69.23 8.70 47.68
C MET A 686 67.78 9.07 48.06
N LEU A 687 66.86 8.33 47.42
CA LEU A 687 65.88 7.38 47.99
C LEU A 687 65.44 7.57 49.45
N VAL A 688 64.11 7.58 49.69
CA VAL A 688 63.34 6.55 50.43
C VAL A 688 61.85 6.96 50.50
N SER A 689 61.00 5.93 50.51
CA SER A 689 59.55 5.89 50.67
C SER A 689 59.01 6.52 51.97
N ASP A 690 57.76 6.97 51.96
CA ASP A 690 56.69 6.43 52.83
C ASP A 690 55.35 7.20 52.69
N ALA A 691 54.34 6.44 52.25
CA ALA A 691 52.97 6.32 52.74
C ALA A 691 52.37 7.31 53.80
N ILE A 692 51.10 7.67 53.51
CA ILE A 692 49.89 7.60 54.39
C ILE A 692 49.50 8.90 55.19
N PRO A 693 48.19 9.19 55.45
CA PRO A 693 47.46 10.26 54.77
C PRO A 693 46.63 11.14 55.76
N ILE A 694 45.59 11.81 55.25
CA ILE A 694 44.40 12.32 55.97
C ILE A 694 44.61 13.60 56.82
N SER A 695 44.05 14.72 56.36
CA SER A 695 42.83 15.27 57.00
C SER A 695 42.41 16.57 56.31
N SER A 696 41.16 16.53 55.86
CA SER A 696 40.17 17.60 55.70
C SER A 696 40.49 18.94 56.37
N CYS A 697 40.38 20.02 55.59
CA CYS A 697 39.46 21.14 55.81
C CYS A 697 38.95 21.62 54.46
#